data_AF-A0A1F6LIM1-F1
#
_entry.id   AF-A0A1F6LIM1-F1
#
_cell.length_a   1.000
_cell.length_b   1.000
_cell.length_c   1.000
_cell.angle_alpha   90.00
_cell.angle_beta   90.00
_cell.angle_gamma   90.00
#
_symmetry.space_group_name_H-M   'P 1'
#
loop_
_entity.id
_entity.type
_entity.pdbx_description
1 polymer ?
#
loop_
_entity_poly.entity_id
_entity_poly.type
_entity_poly.pdbx_seq_one_letter_code
_entity_poly.pdbx_strand_id
1 'polypeptide(L)'
;MAPAVLFWVTMTMGNAWAYPGPYPGSRILGGGGVCAVFSECPERVTEDFGITHYYVDDYTNDYVRAAYLKFRVGAEWEHALGTTMRKRLRKDLMLSAGPYYTTTEFQSLSDPEVRVTYRVFSTPSGTVVFDASVLNQGTKAKEVRIQSVVKFRMPAEFVHATPPDSPGMAVAAFKATRLGIAFVGGPATIAAPATPDAFPELCRDLEIPPGQSRNVRFAVIPRVQEGGVAPSFGELTWDACRDAWDRWLSSGARLVAADSALGSAYEAALIALAATSLNGAVPADMTGQFLTEGRPQLYPRDALMTARALAETGHSDLAARILEFWNAKIPQKSRGEWYARYDAFARATPGGSGAAFDVPEWDSNGYYASLMLLLFQKTGRWFGDFELMKQLLDFVVSKQGPDGLVREGGIVEWEGYLPATNMNVAAGLRHGALICEMRGDARPAVRYRRAAEAIERGLDRMFSRSRGSYMDLRDDREQFNTSANFGYVWGYPDHLELAATNAWYGRHTVQLGGGVQYFEAEGYGTDMFGFTTAAAAQYHFLAGEPDFGRRAVRWMMEHSNVYGMMPERIFFPDGKDVSPASPLSWCNAEFAVAAITAARVADPLTGGDTDYALGHLAVSLKEFHRILAAIPPRGSTFRDLLEAAEAGTSAIGAAGSVETRLREFRAALDRMAALMERGKRKEPCLADLALLAARLNDICNRVVANLSRAELLVLVPDPVAPLGRPVEMSVDLSAREHLVWTRLVIEGKDGNVKPFRQEMGGEEGRSAKALLRVSYDEGKPPYETSLRVSADANWMGIPFRMARTALIRIIDRFDIKTTESAGGVRWSVQSNLKTPGLHLAVGAPKGWKANPVTRAVGAKEQWEFDLVPSAAVQPGFHTFRLTVSGPMKESRTVRVPYQMTVDLRGSWEFRTGDDSSWADPAVAPGGWKPIDVPKTWEDGGFAGYDGFAWYRKEVDIPAAWQGRELELVLGAVDDQDWTFWNGQLIGHSTVWNAERRYRIPRGAVRAGRPNLIAIRVLDLVFGGGVWKPPVRIEMLP
;
A
#
# COMPACT_ATOMS: atom_id res chain seq x y z
N MET A 1 -4.09 -27.78 37.50
CA MET A 1 -3.08 -27.29 36.54
C MET A 1 -3.85 -26.74 35.34
N ALA A 2 -3.60 -25.48 34.99
CA ALA A 2 -4.53 -24.58 34.31
C ALA A 2 -4.62 -24.78 32.78
N PRO A 3 -5.79 -24.53 32.17
CA PRO A 3 -5.94 -24.29 30.74
C PRO A 3 -5.85 -22.79 30.40
N ALA A 4 -5.29 -22.51 29.23
CA ALA A 4 -5.22 -21.18 28.61
C ALA A 4 -6.63 -20.64 28.30
N VAL A 5 -6.92 -19.46 28.85
CA VAL A 5 -8.17 -18.71 28.63
C VAL A 5 -7.97 -17.83 27.39
N LEU A 6 -8.54 -18.27 26.27
CA LEU A 6 -8.79 -17.45 25.10
C LEU A 6 -10.00 -16.56 25.40
N PHE A 7 -9.82 -15.24 25.44
CA PHE A 7 -10.91 -14.27 25.64
C PHE A 7 -11.77 -14.19 24.37
N TRP A 8 -13.00 -14.73 24.45
CA TRP A 8 -14.10 -14.40 23.53
C TRP A 8 -14.92 -13.29 24.18
N VAL A 9 -14.94 -12.10 23.56
CA VAL A 9 -15.89 -11.04 23.87
C VAL A 9 -17.22 -11.43 23.22
N THR A 10 -18.21 -11.77 24.04
CA THR A 10 -19.58 -12.05 23.62
C THR A 10 -20.22 -10.78 23.06
N MET A 11 -20.50 -10.79 21.75
CA MET A 11 -21.44 -9.91 21.09
C MET A 11 -22.79 -9.97 21.81
N THR A 12 -23.18 -8.87 22.44
CA THR A 12 -24.59 -8.58 22.74
C THR A 12 -25.06 -7.48 21.80
N MET A 13 -26.09 -7.86 21.03
CA MET A 13 -26.87 -7.15 20.03
C MET A 13 -26.82 -5.61 20.11
N GLY A 14 -26.35 -4.96 19.03
CA GLY A 14 -26.74 -3.57 18.73
C GLY A 14 -25.78 -2.70 17.92
N ASN A 15 -24.45 -2.81 18.06
CA ASN A 15 -23.53 -1.84 17.43
C ASN A 15 -22.31 -2.52 16.78
N ALA A 16 -22.23 -2.45 15.45
CA ALA A 16 -21.20 -3.06 14.61
C ALA A 16 -19.83 -2.32 14.60
N TRP A 17 -19.52 -1.52 15.62
CA TRP A 17 -18.43 -0.52 15.58
C TRP A 17 -17.31 -0.80 16.59
N ALA A 18 -16.92 -2.05 16.82
CA ALA A 18 -15.74 -2.33 17.65
C ALA A 18 -14.48 -2.34 16.76
N TYR A 19 -13.56 -1.40 16.96
CA TYR A 19 -12.25 -1.45 16.30
C TYR A 19 -11.51 -2.73 16.70
N PRO A 20 -10.79 -3.37 15.76
CA PRO A 20 -10.13 -4.65 16.03
C PRO A 20 -8.82 -4.52 16.83
N GLY A 21 -8.30 -3.30 17.02
CA GLY A 21 -7.00 -3.04 17.62
C GLY A 21 -6.89 -3.42 19.10
N PRO A 22 -5.95 -4.28 19.52
CA PRO A 22 -5.80 -4.72 20.91
C PRO A 22 -4.87 -3.82 21.74
N TYR A 23 -4.16 -2.87 21.10
CA TYR A 23 -3.04 -2.17 21.73
C TYR A 23 -3.47 -0.94 22.54
N PRO A 24 -2.76 -0.63 23.63
CA PRO A 24 -3.01 0.57 24.39
C PRO A 24 -2.64 1.83 23.62
N GLY A 25 -3.40 2.89 23.84
CA GLY A 25 -3.17 4.17 23.18
C GLY A 25 -4.14 5.23 23.63
N SER A 26 -4.24 6.28 22.83
CA SER A 26 -5.16 7.39 23.05
C SER A 26 -6.05 7.61 21.82
N ARG A 27 -7.18 8.25 22.05
CA ARG A 27 -8.02 8.81 21.01
C ARG A 27 -7.70 10.29 20.87
N ILE A 28 -7.57 10.75 19.64
CA ILE A 28 -7.51 12.19 19.35
C ILE A 28 -8.93 12.67 19.06
N LEU A 29 -9.35 13.67 19.84
CA LEU A 29 -10.61 14.38 19.69
C LEU A 29 -10.28 15.85 19.35
N GLY A 30 -11.16 16.54 18.66
CA GLY A 30 -10.92 17.95 18.34
C GLY A 30 -11.99 18.57 17.46
N GLY A 31 -11.69 19.74 16.92
CA GLY A 31 -12.61 20.55 16.12
C GLY A 31 -12.42 22.04 16.42
N GLY A 32 -12.63 22.91 15.44
CA GLY A 32 -12.70 24.36 15.67
C GLY A 32 -11.45 24.94 16.34
N GLY A 33 -10.27 24.41 16.06
CA GLY A 33 -9.00 24.83 16.68
C GLY A 33 -8.73 24.21 18.06
N VAL A 34 -9.31 23.05 18.39
CA VAL A 34 -9.00 22.28 19.59
C VAL A 34 -8.44 20.90 19.21
N CYS A 35 -7.43 20.47 19.97
CA CYS A 35 -6.90 19.11 19.96
C CYS A 35 -6.92 18.59 21.41
N ALA A 36 -7.60 17.47 21.65
CA ALA A 36 -7.70 16.83 22.94
C ALA A 36 -7.29 15.36 22.84
N VAL A 37 -6.48 14.91 23.80
CA VAL A 37 -6.03 13.53 23.91
C VAL A 37 -6.86 12.85 24.99
N PHE A 38 -7.59 11.79 24.62
CA PHE A 38 -8.42 11.01 25.52
C PHE A 38 -7.85 9.60 25.68
N SER A 39 -7.70 9.11 26.91
CA SER A 39 -7.43 7.70 27.17
C SER A 39 -8.06 7.23 28.49
N GLU A 40 -8.74 6.10 28.40
CA GLU A 40 -9.26 5.32 29.53
C GLU A 40 -8.80 3.87 29.46
N CYS A 41 -7.71 3.62 28.73
CA CYS A 41 -7.14 2.30 28.57
C CYS A 41 -6.37 1.89 29.85
N PRO A 42 -6.74 0.74 30.48
CA PRO A 42 -6.01 -0.02 31.49
C PRO A 42 -4.54 0.32 31.75
N GLU A 43 -3.83 0.12 30.67
CA GLU A 43 -2.39 -0.05 30.60
C GLU A 43 -1.66 1.30 30.47
N ARG A 44 -2.41 2.37 30.18
CA ARG A 44 -1.93 3.76 30.13
C ARG A 44 -2.28 4.51 31.42
N VAL A 45 -2.93 3.87 32.38
CA VAL A 45 -3.46 4.54 33.58
C VAL A 45 -2.34 4.97 34.52
N THR A 46 -2.19 6.29 34.64
CA THR A 46 -1.45 6.97 35.72
C THR A 46 -2.45 7.50 36.77
N GLU A 47 -2.09 8.47 37.62
CA GLU A 47 -3.07 9.20 38.44
C GLU A 47 -3.99 10.12 37.60
N ASP A 48 -3.66 10.32 36.33
CA ASP A 48 -4.36 11.18 35.39
C ASP A 48 -4.82 10.36 34.17
N PHE A 49 -6.11 10.44 33.85
CA PHE A 49 -6.82 9.69 32.79
C PHE A 49 -8.05 10.49 32.32
N GLY A 50 -8.79 9.96 31.34
CA GLY A 50 -9.83 10.71 30.63
C GLY A 50 -9.18 11.62 29.60
N ILE A 51 -9.47 12.92 29.61
CA ILE A 51 -8.72 13.89 28.80
C ILE A 51 -7.40 14.21 29.49
N THR A 52 -6.28 13.80 28.90
CA THR A 52 -4.93 13.95 29.48
C THR A 52 -4.13 15.13 28.93
N HIS A 53 -4.57 15.64 27.78
CA HIS A 53 -4.07 16.85 27.15
C HIS A 53 -5.21 17.59 26.45
N TYR A 54 -5.21 18.92 26.50
CA TYR A 54 -6.19 19.77 25.83
C TYR A 54 -5.53 21.06 25.36
N TYR A 55 -5.43 21.21 24.04
CA TYR A 55 -4.79 22.33 23.35
C TYR A 55 -5.83 23.18 22.64
N VAL A 56 -5.62 24.50 22.63
CA VAL A 56 -6.52 25.48 21.98
C VAL A 56 -5.68 26.41 21.11
N ASP A 57 -6.01 26.49 19.83
CA ASP A 57 -5.37 27.29 18.78
C ASP A 57 -3.91 26.89 18.43
N ASP A 58 -3.10 26.47 19.40
CA ASP A 58 -1.73 26.00 19.20
C ASP A 58 -1.31 24.99 20.28
N TYR A 59 -0.08 24.50 20.20
CA TYR A 59 0.49 23.50 21.12
C TYR A 59 1.33 24.10 22.26
N THR A 60 1.40 25.42 22.37
CA THR A 60 2.27 26.10 23.35
C THR A 60 1.76 25.95 24.78
N ASN A 61 0.45 25.75 24.95
CA ASN A 61 -0.19 25.59 26.24
C ASN A 61 -1.09 24.34 26.25
N ASP A 62 -0.77 23.40 27.13
CA ASP A 62 -1.66 22.31 27.49
C ASP A 62 -2.48 22.73 28.71
N TYR A 63 -3.80 22.84 28.55
CA TYR A 63 -4.68 23.40 29.56
C TYR A 63 -5.16 22.37 30.58
N VAL A 64 -5.30 21.10 30.19
CA VAL A 64 -5.95 20.06 31.01
C VAL A 64 -4.98 18.91 31.27
N ARG A 65 -4.79 18.58 32.55
CA ARG A 65 -4.01 17.42 33.00
C ARG A 65 -4.87 16.16 33.06
N ALA A 66 -6.11 16.30 33.50
CA ALA A 66 -7.11 15.23 33.57
C ALA A 66 -8.51 15.84 33.51
N ALA A 67 -9.41 15.31 32.68
CA ALA A 67 -10.85 15.57 32.80
C ALA A 67 -11.66 14.29 32.60
N TYR A 68 -12.54 14.00 33.56
CA TYR A 68 -13.37 12.78 33.59
C TYR A 68 -14.56 12.92 34.55
N LEU A 69 -15.44 11.92 34.59
CA LEU A 69 -16.60 11.84 35.49
C LEU A 69 -16.38 10.80 36.60
N LYS A 70 -16.81 11.13 37.82
CA LYS A 70 -16.99 10.18 38.94
C LYS A 70 -18.47 10.07 39.30
N PHE A 71 -18.84 8.90 39.79
CA PHE A 71 -20.21 8.52 40.12
C PHE A 71 -20.22 7.97 41.55
N ARG A 72 -21.17 8.37 42.37
CA ARG A 72 -21.37 7.82 43.71
C ARG A 72 -22.73 7.18 43.78
N VAL A 73 -22.73 5.86 43.94
CA VAL A 73 -23.92 5.03 44.14
C VAL A 73 -23.83 4.50 45.56
N GLY A 74 -24.53 5.13 46.51
CA GLY A 74 -24.34 4.87 47.94
C GLY A 74 -23.18 5.66 48.56
N ALA A 75 -22.25 4.98 49.25
CA ALA A 75 -21.25 5.62 50.11
C ALA A 75 -19.93 5.99 49.40
N GLU A 76 -19.51 5.23 48.39
CA GLU A 76 -18.19 5.39 47.75
C GLU A 76 -18.26 6.03 46.36
N TRP A 77 -17.23 6.82 46.03
CA TRP A 77 -17.04 7.36 44.69
C TRP A 77 -16.36 6.34 43.78
N GLU A 78 -16.93 6.17 42.60
CA GLU A 78 -16.53 5.21 41.58
C GLU A 78 -16.29 5.91 40.25
N HIS A 79 -15.41 5.33 39.45
CA HIS A 79 -15.21 5.67 38.05
C HIS A 79 -14.51 4.48 37.38
N ALA A 80 -14.56 4.44 36.05
CA ALA A 80 -14.05 3.34 35.23
C ALA A 80 -12.63 2.85 35.58
N LEU A 81 -11.75 3.71 36.11
CA LEU A 81 -10.33 3.42 36.32
C LEU A 81 -9.82 3.65 37.77
N GLY A 82 -10.72 3.78 38.75
CA GLY A 82 -10.41 4.20 40.11
C GLY A 82 -9.70 3.22 41.00
N THR A 83 -9.14 3.69 42.12
CA THR A 83 -8.39 2.88 43.11
C THR A 83 -9.20 1.68 43.63
N THR A 84 -10.52 1.77 43.70
CA THR A 84 -11.43 0.67 44.08
C THR A 84 -11.65 -0.32 42.92
N MET A 85 -11.70 0.15 41.66
CA MET A 85 -11.80 -0.69 40.44
C MET A 85 -10.48 -1.31 39.97
N ARG A 86 -9.32 -0.67 40.22
CA ARG A 86 -7.98 -1.22 39.91
C ARG A 86 -7.73 -2.60 40.53
N LYS A 87 -8.47 -2.95 41.58
CA LYS A 87 -8.40 -4.24 42.30
C LYS A 87 -9.34 -5.31 41.76
N ARG A 88 -10.28 -4.99 40.84
CA ARG A 88 -11.14 -5.97 40.14
C ARG A 88 -11.23 -5.65 38.64
N LEU A 89 -10.46 -6.45 37.89
CA LEU A 89 -10.61 -6.91 36.51
C LEU A 89 -11.01 -5.90 35.41
N ARG A 90 -10.10 -5.82 34.43
CA ARG A 90 -10.28 -5.54 32.98
C ARG A 90 -11.55 -6.15 32.32
N LYS A 91 -12.29 -7.03 33.00
CA LYS A 91 -13.47 -7.75 32.48
C LYS A 91 -14.77 -6.95 32.56
N ASP A 92 -14.86 -6.00 33.47
CA ASP A 92 -16.10 -5.25 33.73
C ASP A 92 -16.11 -3.88 33.01
N LEU A 93 -14.97 -3.47 32.45
CA LEU A 93 -14.82 -2.27 31.63
C LEU A 93 -14.96 -2.65 30.15
N MET A 94 -16.01 -2.16 29.50
CA MET A 94 -16.19 -2.30 28.06
C MET A 94 -15.85 -0.97 27.37
N LEU A 95 -14.74 -0.96 26.63
CA LEU A 95 -14.37 0.13 25.74
C LEU A 95 -14.81 -0.21 24.31
N SER A 96 -15.49 0.74 23.67
CA SER A 96 -15.79 0.70 22.24
C SER A 96 -15.60 2.10 21.66
N ALA A 97 -15.33 2.20 20.36
CA ALA A 97 -15.18 3.50 19.73
C ALA A 97 -15.64 3.46 18.29
N GLY A 98 -16.28 4.53 17.84
CA GLY A 98 -16.63 4.76 16.45
C GLY A 98 -15.75 5.85 15.83
N PRO A 99 -16.08 6.34 14.62
CA PRO A 99 -15.29 7.38 13.96
C PRO A 99 -15.27 8.69 14.75
N TYR A 100 -16.36 9.03 15.42
CA TYR A 100 -16.58 10.32 16.07
C TYR A 100 -16.48 10.29 17.60
N TYR A 101 -16.53 9.10 18.21
CA TYR A 101 -16.68 8.94 19.64
C TYR A 101 -15.93 7.73 20.20
N THR A 102 -15.80 7.74 21.52
CA THR A 102 -15.48 6.57 22.34
C THR A 102 -16.58 6.37 23.37
N THR A 103 -16.88 5.14 23.72
CA THR A 103 -17.86 4.76 24.74
C THR A 103 -17.21 3.84 25.75
N THR A 104 -17.43 4.19 27.02
CA THR A 104 -16.98 3.43 28.17
C THR A 104 -18.20 2.98 28.95
N GLU A 105 -18.31 1.68 29.18
CA GLU A 105 -19.38 1.08 29.98
C GLU A 105 -18.79 0.30 31.15
N PHE A 106 -19.41 0.46 32.32
CA PHE A 106 -19.06 -0.30 33.52
C PHE A 106 -20.28 -0.49 34.44
N GLN A 107 -20.24 -1.53 35.25
CA GLN A 107 -21.21 -1.80 36.30
C GLN A 107 -20.71 -1.22 37.63
N SER A 108 -21.59 -0.60 38.42
CA SER A 108 -21.20 -0.04 39.72
C SER A 108 -20.79 -1.16 40.70
N LEU A 109 -19.72 -0.92 41.45
CA LEU A 109 -19.22 -1.86 42.45
C LEU A 109 -20.07 -1.85 43.72
N SER A 110 -20.53 -0.68 44.13
CA SER A 110 -21.37 -0.48 45.31
C SER A 110 -22.80 -0.98 45.09
N ASP A 111 -23.25 -0.97 43.83
CA ASP A 111 -24.57 -1.47 43.47
C ASP A 111 -24.57 -2.07 42.05
N PRO A 112 -24.45 -3.40 41.91
CA PRO A 112 -24.46 -4.05 40.61
C PRO A 112 -25.75 -3.83 39.80
N GLU A 113 -26.84 -3.38 40.42
CA GLU A 113 -28.05 -3.01 39.67
C GLU A 113 -27.91 -1.68 38.92
N VAL A 114 -26.84 -0.91 39.17
CA VAL A 114 -26.55 0.34 38.47
C VAL A 114 -25.47 0.13 37.42
N ARG A 115 -25.78 0.52 36.19
CA ARG A 115 -24.87 0.48 35.05
C ARG A 115 -24.65 1.88 34.52
N VAL A 116 -23.39 2.22 34.23
CA VAL A 116 -23.00 3.51 33.67
C VAL A 116 -22.40 3.29 32.30
N THR A 117 -22.93 4.01 31.32
CA THR A 117 -22.38 4.08 29.97
C THR A 117 -22.16 5.54 29.65
N TYR A 118 -20.95 5.96 29.28
CA TYR A 118 -20.75 7.32 28.79
C TYR A 118 -19.97 7.36 27.49
N ARG A 119 -20.40 8.28 26.63
CA ARG A 119 -19.81 8.55 25.32
C ARG A 119 -19.03 9.84 25.39
N VAL A 120 -17.79 9.83 24.91
CA VAL A 120 -16.94 11.02 24.78
C VAL A 120 -16.75 11.36 23.31
N PHE A 121 -17.04 12.60 22.93
CA PHE A 121 -16.93 13.11 21.57
C PHE A 121 -16.58 14.60 21.57
N SER A 122 -16.15 15.13 20.43
CA SER A 122 -15.86 16.55 20.27
C SER A 122 -16.71 17.18 19.17
N THR A 123 -17.29 18.33 19.49
CA THR A 123 -18.06 19.15 18.55
C THR A 123 -17.13 19.90 17.59
N PRO A 124 -17.62 20.35 16.42
CA PRO A 124 -16.85 21.16 15.49
C PRO A 124 -16.37 22.50 16.06
N SER A 125 -16.98 23.00 17.13
CA SER A 125 -16.52 24.22 17.83
C SER A 125 -15.36 23.94 18.79
N GLY A 126 -14.97 22.68 18.95
CA GLY A 126 -13.88 22.25 19.84
C GLY A 126 -14.34 21.89 21.26
N THR A 127 -15.64 21.92 21.54
CA THR A 127 -16.16 21.47 22.84
C THR A 127 -16.10 19.96 22.93
N VAL A 128 -15.46 19.43 23.99
CA VAL A 128 -15.44 17.99 24.29
C VAL A 128 -16.59 17.68 25.26
N VAL A 129 -17.41 16.69 24.92
CA VAL A 129 -18.63 16.33 25.67
C VAL A 129 -18.51 14.90 26.17
N PHE A 130 -18.84 14.70 27.45
CA PHE A 130 -19.06 13.43 28.11
C PHE A 130 -20.57 13.26 28.30
N ASP A 131 -21.19 12.41 27.48
CA ASP A 131 -22.62 12.11 27.51
C ASP A 131 -22.85 10.77 28.23
N ALA A 132 -23.19 10.84 29.51
CA ALA A 132 -23.34 9.71 30.41
C ALA A 132 -24.82 9.31 30.57
N SER A 133 -25.13 8.04 30.34
CA SER A 133 -26.39 7.38 30.68
C SER A 133 -26.17 6.49 31.90
N VAL A 134 -26.94 6.72 32.96
CA VAL A 134 -26.95 5.86 34.15
C VAL A 134 -28.26 5.09 34.17
N LEU A 135 -28.17 3.76 34.08
CA LEU A 135 -29.29 2.82 34.05
C LEU A 135 -29.45 2.13 35.41
N ASN A 136 -30.67 2.13 35.93
CA ASN A 136 -31.06 1.33 37.08
C ASN A 136 -31.77 0.05 36.61
N GLN A 137 -31.09 -1.08 36.71
CA GLN A 137 -31.60 -2.42 36.37
C GLN A 137 -32.33 -3.09 37.54
N GLY A 138 -32.38 -2.43 38.70
CA GLY A 138 -32.95 -2.93 39.94
C GLY A 138 -34.45 -2.71 40.06
N THR A 139 -34.98 -3.12 41.22
CA THR A 139 -36.41 -3.04 41.55
C THR A 139 -36.79 -1.82 42.39
N LYS A 140 -35.80 -1.06 42.88
CA LYS A 140 -35.98 0.16 43.69
C LYS A 140 -35.30 1.36 43.04
N ALA A 141 -35.81 2.56 43.29
CA ALA A 141 -35.14 3.79 42.86
C ALA A 141 -33.73 3.87 43.43
N LYS A 142 -32.79 4.42 42.65
CA LYS A 142 -31.38 4.58 43.03
C LYS A 142 -31.02 6.06 43.01
N GLU A 143 -30.34 6.51 44.06
CA GLU A 143 -29.73 7.84 44.09
C GLU A 143 -28.29 7.74 43.58
N VAL A 144 -27.97 8.55 42.58
CA VAL A 144 -26.65 8.62 41.98
C VAL A 144 -26.20 10.07 41.96
N ARG A 145 -25.06 10.35 42.60
CA ARG A 145 -24.38 11.64 42.47
C ARG A 145 -23.29 11.54 41.42
N ILE A 146 -23.27 12.45 40.46
CA ILE A 146 -22.24 12.55 39.42
C ILE A 146 -21.41 13.79 39.68
N GLN A 147 -20.09 13.67 39.58
CA GLN A 147 -19.13 14.76 39.76
C GLN A 147 -18.22 14.86 38.55
N SER A 148 -18.02 16.06 38.03
CA SER A 148 -16.94 16.33 37.08
C SER A 148 -15.64 16.54 37.83
N VAL A 149 -14.56 15.91 37.37
CA VAL A 149 -13.21 16.19 37.84
C VAL A 149 -12.43 16.80 36.69
N VAL A 150 -11.94 18.02 36.87
CA VAL A 150 -11.04 18.70 35.92
C VAL A 150 -9.83 19.20 36.67
N LYS A 151 -8.66 18.65 36.33
CA LYS A 151 -7.36 19.10 36.81
C LYS A 151 -6.73 19.96 35.72
N PHE A 152 -6.53 21.25 35.97
CA PHE A 152 -5.82 22.13 35.03
C PHE A 152 -4.30 22.02 35.23
N ARG A 153 -3.52 22.18 34.15
CA ARG A 153 -2.05 22.30 34.24
C ARG A 153 -1.57 23.70 34.58
N MET A 154 -2.45 24.69 34.39
CA MET A 154 -2.20 26.10 34.71
C MET A 154 -3.16 26.56 35.81
N PRO A 155 -2.80 27.61 36.57
CA PRO A 155 -3.72 28.22 37.54
C PRO A 155 -5.05 28.58 36.88
N ALA A 156 -6.15 28.11 37.46
CA ALA A 156 -7.50 28.32 36.96
C ALA A 156 -8.31 29.12 37.99
N GLU A 157 -8.24 30.44 37.92
CA GLU A 157 -8.99 31.32 38.82
C GLU A 157 -10.46 31.34 38.38
N PHE A 158 -11.39 31.02 39.27
CA PHE A 158 -12.82 31.04 38.95
C PHE A 158 -13.30 32.46 38.61
N VAL A 159 -14.02 32.62 37.48
CA VAL A 159 -14.48 33.95 37.02
C VAL A 159 -15.97 34.11 37.16
N HIS A 160 -16.74 33.15 36.67
CA HIS A 160 -18.18 33.26 36.60
C HIS A 160 -18.83 31.89 36.63
N ALA A 161 -19.97 31.79 37.31
CA ALA A 161 -20.91 30.72 37.10
C ALA A 161 -22.31 31.25 36.79
N THR A 162 -23.00 30.54 35.91
CA THR A 162 -24.46 30.65 35.85
C THR A 162 -25.05 30.19 37.19
N PRO A 163 -26.09 30.85 37.71
CA PRO A 163 -26.74 30.42 38.95
C PRO A 163 -27.11 28.92 38.90
N PRO A 164 -26.96 28.16 40.02
CA PRO A 164 -27.21 26.72 40.09
C PRO A 164 -28.58 26.27 39.53
N ASP A 165 -29.57 27.16 39.64
CA ASP A 165 -30.97 26.93 39.26
C ASP A 165 -31.32 27.48 37.87
N SER A 166 -30.32 27.90 37.08
CA SER A 166 -30.56 28.44 35.74
C SER A 166 -31.11 27.35 34.81
N PRO A 167 -32.27 27.56 34.17
CA PRO A 167 -32.82 26.57 33.24
C PRO A 167 -31.88 26.44 32.04
N GLY A 168 -31.23 25.28 31.92
CA GLY A 168 -30.37 24.95 30.78
C GLY A 168 -29.00 24.38 31.16
N MET A 169 -28.01 25.24 31.42
CA MET A 169 -26.59 24.89 31.56
C MET A 169 -26.03 25.57 32.80
N ALA A 170 -25.41 24.79 33.67
CA ALA A 170 -24.56 25.32 34.72
C ALA A 170 -23.13 25.35 34.21
N VAL A 171 -22.67 26.53 33.80
CA VAL A 171 -21.31 26.78 33.30
C VAL A 171 -20.47 27.37 34.43
N ALA A 172 -19.27 26.83 34.65
CA ALA A 172 -18.22 27.45 35.44
C ALA A 172 -17.07 27.85 34.49
N ALA A 173 -16.75 29.15 34.44
CA ALA A 173 -15.69 29.71 33.59
C ALA A 173 -14.45 30.06 34.40
N PHE A 174 -13.27 29.88 33.79
CA PHE A 174 -11.97 30.04 34.45
C PHE A 174 -11.05 31.03 33.74
N LYS A 175 -10.35 31.83 34.55
CA LYS A 175 -9.33 32.81 34.16
C LYS A 175 -8.06 32.13 33.72
N ALA A 176 -7.39 32.76 32.75
CA ALA A 176 -6.10 32.35 32.18
C ALA A 176 -6.10 31.02 31.41
N THR A 177 -7.09 30.14 31.61
CA THR A 177 -7.19 28.88 30.88
C THR A 177 -7.93 29.00 29.55
N ARG A 178 -8.69 30.08 29.31
CA ARG A 178 -9.63 30.18 28.17
C ARG A 178 -10.67 29.04 28.15
N LEU A 179 -10.89 28.32 29.25
CA LEU A 179 -11.82 27.20 29.33
C LEU A 179 -13.04 27.50 30.21
N GLY A 180 -14.18 26.95 29.83
CA GLY A 180 -15.33 26.75 30.70
C GLY A 180 -15.64 25.26 30.83
N ILE A 181 -16.27 24.89 31.92
CA ILE A 181 -16.78 23.54 32.15
C ILE A 181 -18.27 23.63 32.45
N ALA A 182 -19.07 22.65 32.04
CA ALA A 182 -20.50 22.74 32.23
C ALA A 182 -21.20 21.40 32.41
N PHE A 183 -22.26 21.38 33.23
CA PHE A 183 -23.31 20.38 33.12
C PHE A 183 -24.47 20.92 32.27
N VAL A 184 -24.96 20.06 31.38
CA VAL A 184 -26.02 20.37 30.43
C VAL A 184 -27.32 19.68 30.85
N GLY A 185 -28.41 20.43 30.82
CA GLY A 185 -29.78 19.93 30.91
C GLY A 185 -30.30 19.70 32.32
N GLY A 186 -30.24 20.70 33.20
CA GLY A 186 -30.82 20.67 34.55
C GLY A 186 -29.93 21.35 35.60
N PRO A 187 -30.42 21.55 36.83
CA PRO A 187 -29.65 22.20 37.89
C PRO A 187 -28.42 21.38 38.25
N ALA A 188 -27.33 22.07 38.56
CA ALA A 188 -26.10 21.48 39.08
C ALA A 188 -25.61 22.29 40.28
N THR A 189 -25.02 21.60 41.25
CA THR A 189 -24.38 22.24 42.39
C THR A 189 -22.94 22.55 42.04
N ILE A 190 -22.52 23.79 42.31
CA ILE A 190 -21.14 24.24 42.15
C ILE A 190 -20.56 24.32 43.56
N ALA A 191 -19.69 23.38 43.92
CA ALA A 191 -18.96 23.47 45.17
C ALA A 191 -17.84 24.52 45.02
N ALA A 192 -17.78 25.47 45.94
CA ALA A 192 -16.63 26.36 46.04
C ALA A 192 -15.37 25.53 46.34
N PRO A 193 -14.24 25.81 45.68
CA PRO A 193 -13.03 25.02 45.86
C PRO A 193 -12.55 25.09 47.33
N ALA A 194 -12.12 23.96 47.87
CA ALA A 194 -11.71 23.83 49.28
C ALA A 194 -10.45 24.65 49.63
N THR A 195 -9.64 25.00 48.62
CA THR A 195 -8.46 25.86 48.71
C THR A 195 -8.41 26.78 47.48
N PRO A 196 -7.65 27.89 47.51
CA PRO A 196 -7.45 28.76 46.33
C PRO A 196 -6.87 28.02 45.11
N ASP A 197 -6.16 26.90 45.33
CA ASP A 197 -5.59 26.04 44.30
C ASP A 197 -6.48 24.84 43.94
N ALA A 198 -7.60 24.64 44.64
CA ALA A 198 -8.54 23.57 44.35
C ALA A 198 -9.47 23.96 43.19
N PHE A 199 -9.90 22.95 42.44
CA PHE A 199 -10.77 23.14 41.29
C PHE A 199 -12.24 23.06 41.72
N PRO A 200 -13.15 23.91 41.22
CA PRO A 200 -14.56 23.83 41.56
C PRO A 200 -15.14 22.54 40.98
N GLU A 201 -15.76 21.78 41.86
CA GLU A 201 -16.38 20.51 41.51
C GLU A 201 -17.85 20.78 41.17
N LEU A 202 -18.21 20.58 39.90
CA LEU A 202 -19.62 20.51 39.53
C LEU A 202 -20.15 19.14 39.94
N CYS A 203 -21.26 19.13 40.67
CA CYS A 203 -21.96 17.93 41.08
C CYS A 203 -23.42 17.96 40.63
N ARG A 204 -23.95 16.79 40.29
CA ARG A 204 -25.35 16.61 39.92
C ARG A 204 -25.92 15.38 40.61
N ASP A 205 -27.00 15.58 41.35
CA ASP A 205 -27.74 14.52 42.01
C ASP A 205 -28.87 14.02 41.10
N LEU A 206 -29.00 12.71 40.97
CA LEU A 206 -30.00 12.04 40.15
C LEU A 206 -30.75 11.01 40.98
N GLU A 207 -32.07 11.02 40.87
CA GLU A 207 -32.90 9.87 41.24
C GLU A 207 -33.26 9.10 39.96
N ILE A 208 -32.97 7.80 39.96
CA ILE A 208 -33.15 6.91 38.81
C ILE A 208 -34.18 5.84 39.18
N PRO A 209 -35.41 5.94 38.66
CA PRO A 209 -36.45 4.94 38.92
C PRO A 209 -36.09 3.53 38.43
N PRO A 210 -36.71 2.47 38.97
CA PRO A 210 -36.52 1.09 38.52
C PRO A 210 -36.70 0.94 37.00
N GLY A 211 -35.76 0.27 36.34
CA GLY A 211 -35.81 0.00 34.90
C GLY A 211 -35.61 1.23 33.99
N GLN A 212 -35.33 2.41 34.54
CA GLN A 212 -35.15 3.64 33.77
C GLN A 212 -33.67 4.06 33.71
N SER A 213 -33.35 4.90 32.72
CA SER A 213 -32.08 5.59 32.63
C SER A 213 -32.22 7.10 32.75
N ARG A 214 -31.17 7.76 33.23
CA ARG A 214 -31.03 9.22 33.25
C ARG A 214 -29.74 9.61 32.52
N ASN A 215 -29.86 10.60 31.63
CA ASN A 215 -28.71 11.12 30.88
C ASN A 215 -28.19 12.41 31.52
N VAL A 216 -26.87 12.54 31.57
CA VAL A 216 -26.15 13.71 32.04
C VAL A 216 -25.02 14.00 31.08
N ARG A 217 -24.95 15.26 30.64
CA ARG A 217 -23.88 15.75 29.77
C ARG A 217 -22.98 16.69 30.53
N PHE A 218 -21.68 16.39 30.51
CA PHE A 218 -20.62 17.27 30.96
C PHE A 218 -19.81 17.74 29.77
N ALA A 219 -19.41 19.02 29.73
CA ALA A 219 -18.68 19.59 28.61
C ALA A 219 -17.46 20.38 29.08
N VAL A 220 -16.34 20.26 28.34
CA VAL A 220 -15.17 21.14 28.41
C VAL A 220 -15.21 22.05 27.19
N ILE A 221 -15.48 23.33 27.43
CA ILE A 221 -15.81 24.35 26.44
C ILE A 221 -14.59 25.27 26.25
N PRO A 222 -14.06 25.42 25.02
CA PRO A 222 -12.97 26.34 24.74
C PRO A 222 -13.47 27.78 24.57
N ARG A 223 -12.57 28.75 24.74
CA ARG A 223 -12.73 30.19 24.43
C ARG A 223 -13.86 30.93 25.17
N VAL A 224 -14.15 30.55 26.42
CA VAL A 224 -15.26 31.13 27.21
C VAL A 224 -14.96 32.53 27.76
N GLN A 225 -13.71 33.02 27.69
CA GLN A 225 -13.30 34.27 28.35
C GLN A 225 -13.29 35.56 27.49
N GLU A 226 -13.45 35.47 26.17
CA GLU A 226 -13.28 36.62 25.26
C GLU A 226 -14.62 37.14 24.67
N GLY A 227 -15.65 37.29 25.50
CA GLY A 227 -16.99 37.64 24.98
C GLY A 227 -17.57 36.59 24.02
N GLY A 228 -16.99 35.38 24.03
CA GLY A 228 -17.44 34.25 23.24
C GLY A 228 -18.82 33.78 23.70
N VAL A 229 -19.71 33.52 22.74
CA VAL A 229 -21.02 32.94 23.02
C VAL A 229 -20.81 31.49 23.41
N ALA A 230 -21.24 31.09 24.62
CA ALA A 230 -21.25 29.69 25.00
C ALA A 230 -22.06 28.88 23.96
N PRO A 231 -21.60 27.69 23.55
CA PRO A 231 -22.28 26.90 22.54
C PRO A 231 -23.73 26.65 22.96
N SER A 232 -24.64 26.69 21.99
CA SER A 232 -26.05 26.45 22.26
C SER A 232 -26.27 24.99 22.69
N PHE A 233 -27.31 24.73 23.50
CA PHE A 233 -27.65 23.38 23.96
C PHE A 233 -27.75 22.33 22.85
N GLY A 234 -28.28 22.73 21.70
CA GLY A 234 -28.43 21.87 20.54
C GLY A 234 -27.10 21.40 19.97
N GLU A 235 -26.05 22.22 20.06
CA GLU A 235 -24.70 21.91 19.54
C GLU A 235 -23.97 20.86 20.38
N LEU A 236 -24.32 20.72 21.66
CA LEU A 236 -23.70 19.79 22.60
C LEU A 236 -24.34 18.39 22.58
N THR A 237 -25.10 18.08 21.53
CA THR A 237 -25.73 16.77 21.34
C THR A 237 -24.88 15.86 20.48
N TRP A 238 -25.04 14.55 20.67
CA TRP A 238 -24.41 13.55 19.82
C TRP A 238 -24.76 13.73 18.34
N ASP A 239 -26.05 13.96 18.03
CA ASP A 239 -26.50 14.10 16.65
C ASP A 239 -25.91 15.33 15.98
N ALA A 240 -25.87 16.48 16.66
CA ALA A 240 -25.26 17.69 16.11
C ALA A 240 -23.75 17.51 15.83
N CYS A 241 -23.05 16.78 16.71
CA CYS A 241 -21.64 16.43 16.52
C CYS A 241 -21.45 15.52 15.30
N ARG A 242 -22.19 14.40 15.24
CA ARG A 242 -22.14 13.44 14.14
C ARG A 242 -22.44 14.13 12.82
N ASP A 243 -23.56 14.86 12.73
CA ASP A 243 -23.99 15.51 11.50
C ASP A 243 -22.97 16.54 10.99
N ALA A 244 -22.26 17.21 11.89
CA ALA A 244 -21.26 18.19 11.50
C ALA A 244 -19.95 17.55 11.04
N TRP A 245 -19.50 16.48 11.70
CA TRP A 245 -18.37 15.68 11.20
C TRP A 245 -18.71 14.98 9.88
N ASP A 246 -19.94 14.48 9.73
CA ASP A 246 -20.42 13.92 8.48
C ASP A 246 -20.39 14.96 7.36
N ARG A 247 -20.81 16.20 7.62
CA ARG A 247 -20.69 17.29 6.64
C ARG A 247 -19.25 17.57 6.26
N TRP A 248 -18.34 17.59 7.23
CA TRP A 248 -16.91 17.81 6.96
C TRP A 248 -16.29 16.66 6.17
N LEU A 249 -16.50 15.41 6.59
CA LEU A 249 -16.04 14.21 5.89
C LEU A 249 -16.60 14.14 4.46
N SER A 250 -17.88 14.52 4.28
CA SER A 250 -18.53 14.53 2.96
C SER A 250 -18.04 15.65 2.04
N SER A 251 -17.24 16.60 2.55
CA SER A 251 -16.52 17.56 1.69
C SER A 251 -15.32 16.91 0.99
N GLY A 252 -14.87 15.75 1.48
CA GLY A 252 -13.76 14.98 0.95
C GLY A 252 -14.20 13.65 0.35
N ALA A 253 -13.23 12.76 0.16
CA ALA A 253 -13.48 11.41 -0.32
C ALA A 253 -13.98 10.52 0.83
N ARG A 254 -15.10 9.82 0.63
CA ARG A 254 -15.60 8.80 1.57
C ARG A 254 -15.53 7.42 0.95
N LEU A 255 -15.34 6.41 1.79
CA LEU A 255 -15.40 5.00 1.39
C LEU A 255 -16.89 4.58 1.31
N VAL A 256 -17.31 3.99 0.18
CA VAL A 256 -18.72 3.66 -0.12
C VAL A 256 -19.36 2.73 0.92
N ALA A 257 -18.55 1.87 1.56
CA ALA A 257 -18.96 1.11 2.74
C ALA A 257 -18.55 1.86 4.02
N ALA A 258 -19.23 2.98 4.31
CA ALA A 258 -19.02 3.75 5.55
C ALA A 258 -19.21 2.88 6.82
N ASP A 259 -20.09 1.88 6.73
CA ASP A 259 -20.38 0.91 7.81
C ASP A 259 -19.40 -0.28 7.87
N SER A 260 -18.29 -0.24 7.13
CA SER A 260 -17.21 -1.23 7.25
C SER A 260 -16.19 -0.81 8.31
N ALA A 261 -15.52 -1.78 8.92
CA ALA A 261 -14.43 -1.50 9.87
C ALA A 261 -13.32 -0.63 9.24
N LEU A 262 -13.07 -0.78 7.93
CA LEU A 262 -12.10 0.04 7.19
C LEU A 262 -12.59 1.48 7.03
N GLY A 263 -13.86 1.67 6.66
CA GLY A 263 -14.52 2.99 6.60
C GLY A 263 -14.41 3.72 7.94
N SER A 264 -14.70 3.00 9.03
CA SER A 264 -14.64 3.56 10.37
C SER A 264 -13.23 4.02 10.76
N ALA A 265 -12.24 3.16 10.54
CA ALA A 265 -10.84 3.46 10.86
C ALA A 265 -10.30 4.62 10.00
N TYR A 266 -10.70 4.67 8.72
CA TYR A 266 -10.37 5.76 7.81
C TYR A 266 -10.91 7.10 8.32
N GLU A 267 -12.19 7.16 8.69
CA GLU A 267 -12.82 8.37 9.19
C GLU A 267 -12.24 8.80 10.55
N ALA A 268 -11.95 7.85 11.44
CA ALA A 268 -11.27 8.13 12.70
C ALA A 268 -9.87 8.72 12.49
N ALA A 269 -9.10 8.18 11.54
CA ALA A 269 -7.80 8.71 11.18
C ALA A 269 -7.92 10.14 10.63
N LEU A 270 -8.88 10.42 9.73
CA LEU A 270 -9.09 11.78 9.20
C LEU A 270 -9.49 12.79 10.27
N ILE A 271 -10.40 12.42 11.17
CA ILE A 271 -10.82 13.27 12.28
C ILE A 271 -9.63 13.56 13.20
N ALA A 272 -8.80 12.54 13.48
CA ALA A 272 -7.59 12.74 14.26
C ALA A 272 -6.61 13.71 13.59
N LEU A 273 -6.34 13.56 12.29
CA LEU A 273 -5.47 14.48 11.55
C LEU A 273 -6.01 15.91 11.52
N ALA A 274 -7.32 16.08 11.37
CA ALA A 274 -7.97 17.39 11.42
C ALA A 274 -7.87 18.02 12.81
N ALA A 275 -8.11 17.25 13.87
CA ALA A 275 -7.98 17.68 15.26
C ALA A 275 -6.53 18.07 15.59
N THR A 276 -5.55 17.32 15.08
CA THR A 276 -4.12 17.59 15.29
C THR A 276 -3.59 18.79 14.48
N SER A 277 -4.36 19.31 13.52
CA SER A 277 -3.93 20.43 12.66
C SER A 277 -4.29 21.80 13.24
N LEU A 278 -3.69 22.17 14.38
CA LEU A 278 -3.98 23.44 15.06
C LEU A 278 -3.30 24.63 14.36
N ASN A 279 -4.11 25.43 13.64
CA ASN A 279 -3.63 26.58 12.85
C ASN A 279 -2.45 26.23 11.93
N GLY A 280 -2.43 25.00 11.42
CA GLY A 280 -1.39 24.48 10.54
C GLY A 280 -0.19 23.84 11.25
N ALA A 281 -0.02 24.03 12.56
CA ALA A 281 0.94 23.27 13.34
C ALA A 281 0.46 21.82 13.49
N VAL A 282 1.33 20.85 13.18
CA VAL A 282 1.05 19.41 13.28
C VAL A 282 2.21 18.75 14.01
N PRO A 283 2.01 18.22 15.22
CA PRO A 283 3.00 17.41 15.91
C PRO A 283 3.07 15.98 15.38
N ALA A 284 4.23 15.33 15.56
CA ALA A 284 4.40 13.91 15.28
C ALA A 284 3.59 13.05 16.27
N ASP A 285 3.71 13.36 17.57
CA ASP A 285 3.07 12.67 18.68
C ASP A 285 2.58 13.65 19.76
N MET A 286 1.44 13.34 20.38
CA MET A 286 0.81 14.09 21.46
C MET A 286 0.68 13.26 22.74
N THR A 287 1.19 12.02 22.73
CA THR A 287 0.87 11.00 23.73
C THR A 287 2.06 10.63 24.62
N GLY A 288 3.32 10.83 24.20
CA GLY A 288 4.44 10.73 25.16
C GLY A 288 5.86 10.53 24.64
N GLN A 289 6.07 10.20 23.37
CA GLN A 289 7.38 9.86 22.82
C GLN A 289 8.18 11.09 22.36
N PHE A 290 7.52 11.97 21.60
CA PHE A 290 8.17 13.12 20.97
C PHE A 290 7.74 14.42 21.65
N LEU A 291 8.13 14.57 22.91
CA LEU A 291 7.80 15.72 23.74
C LEU A 291 9.04 16.52 24.16
N THR A 292 8.96 17.85 24.09
CA THR A 292 9.93 18.77 24.72
C THR A 292 9.25 19.50 25.87
N GLU A 293 9.79 19.38 27.08
CA GLU A 293 9.19 19.99 28.29
C GLU A 293 7.70 19.62 28.47
N GLY A 294 7.34 18.38 28.12
CA GLY A 294 5.96 17.90 28.19
C GLY A 294 5.01 18.43 27.11
N ARG A 295 5.53 19.12 26.07
CA ARG A 295 4.76 19.62 24.93
C ARG A 295 5.11 18.88 23.63
N PRO A 296 4.16 18.72 22.70
CA PRO A 296 4.41 18.06 21.41
C PRO A 296 5.51 18.75 20.59
N GLN A 297 6.31 17.94 19.90
CA GLN A 297 7.31 18.42 18.94
C GLN A 297 6.76 18.48 17.52
N LEU A 298 7.22 19.48 16.76
CA LEU A 298 6.84 19.71 15.38
C LEU A 298 7.96 19.25 14.45
N TYR A 299 7.61 18.44 13.45
CA TYR A 299 8.53 17.93 12.45
C TYR A 299 8.04 18.38 11.06
N PRO A 300 8.90 18.97 10.21
CA PRO A 300 8.52 19.33 8.84
C PRO A 300 7.94 18.13 8.08
N ARG A 301 8.59 16.96 8.20
CA ARG A 301 8.17 15.72 7.55
C ARG A 301 6.75 15.31 7.94
N ASP A 302 6.48 15.07 9.21
CA ASP A 302 5.16 14.64 9.70
C ASP A 302 4.04 15.61 9.32
N ALA A 303 4.32 16.92 9.38
CA ALA A 303 3.39 17.94 8.95
C ALA A 303 3.09 17.87 7.45
N LEU A 304 4.12 17.70 6.60
CA LEU A 304 3.94 17.60 5.15
C LEU A 304 3.27 16.28 4.73
N MET A 305 3.51 15.18 5.45
CA MET A 305 2.79 13.90 5.27
C MET A 305 1.30 14.05 5.60
N THR A 306 1.00 14.72 6.71
CA THR A 306 -0.37 15.04 7.11
C THR A 306 -1.06 15.95 6.09
N ALA A 307 -0.37 16.98 5.61
CA ALA A 307 -0.89 17.87 4.58
C ALA A 307 -1.14 17.13 3.25
N ARG A 308 -0.26 16.21 2.83
CA ARG A 308 -0.49 15.34 1.68
C ARG A 308 -1.74 14.49 1.88
N ALA A 309 -1.89 13.84 3.03
CA ALA A 309 -3.06 13.00 3.30
C ALA A 309 -4.36 13.80 3.26
N LEU A 310 -4.39 14.99 3.87
CA LEU A 310 -5.54 15.89 3.82
C LEU A 310 -5.83 16.37 2.39
N ALA A 311 -4.82 16.67 1.59
CA ALA A 311 -5.00 17.07 0.19
C ALA A 311 -5.53 15.91 -0.68
N GLU A 312 -4.98 14.71 -0.54
CA GLU A 312 -5.38 13.51 -1.29
C GLU A 312 -6.79 13.04 -0.95
N THR A 313 -7.24 13.31 0.28
CA THR A 313 -8.58 12.95 0.76
C THR A 313 -9.61 14.07 0.54
N GLY A 314 -9.23 15.19 -0.09
CA GLY A 314 -10.15 16.26 -0.49
C GLY A 314 -10.32 17.39 0.54
N HIS A 315 -9.53 17.40 1.60
CA HIS A 315 -9.52 18.45 2.63
C HIS A 315 -8.36 19.44 2.41
N SER A 316 -8.22 19.95 1.18
CA SER A 316 -7.11 20.81 0.75
C SER A 316 -6.97 22.12 1.55
N ASP A 317 -8.05 22.64 2.14
CA ASP A 317 -8.00 23.85 2.96
C ASP A 317 -7.18 23.66 4.25
N LEU A 318 -7.25 22.48 4.88
CA LEU A 318 -6.41 22.19 6.06
C LEU A 318 -4.96 21.95 5.65
N ALA A 319 -4.74 21.23 4.54
CA ALA A 319 -3.41 21.04 3.98
C ALA A 319 -2.73 22.38 3.64
N ALA A 320 -3.48 23.34 3.10
CA ALA A 320 -3.01 24.70 2.82
C ALA A 320 -2.58 25.44 4.10
N ARG A 321 -3.36 25.35 5.19
CA ARG A 321 -2.99 25.97 6.48
C ARG A 321 -1.70 25.39 7.05
N ILE A 322 -1.48 24.08 6.91
CA ILE A 322 -0.21 23.45 7.31
C ILE A 322 0.94 24.05 6.53
N LEU A 323 0.78 24.22 5.21
CA LEU A 323 1.79 24.85 4.38
C LEU A 323 2.03 26.32 4.78
N GLU A 324 0.97 27.08 5.09
CA GLU A 324 1.05 28.45 5.58
C GLU A 324 1.83 28.58 6.89
N PHE A 325 1.66 27.63 7.83
CA PHE A 325 2.45 27.58 9.06
C PHE A 325 3.94 27.49 8.75
N TRP A 326 4.34 26.60 7.84
CA TRP A 326 5.75 26.44 7.44
C TRP A 326 6.28 27.62 6.60
N ASN A 327 5.39 28.41 5.99
CA ASN A 327 5.75 29.65 5.30
C ASN A 327 6.05 30.80 6.28
N ALA A 328 5.57 30.73 7.52
CA ALA A 328 5.52 31.85 8.48
C ALA A 328 6.88 32.28 9.07
N LYS A 329 7.96 32.18 8.29
CA LYS A 329 9.36 32.41 8.70
C LYS A 329 9.78 31.51 9.87
N ILE A 330 9.44 30.22 9.79
CA ILE A 330 10.01 29.21 10.70
C ILE A 330 11.55 29.31 10.65
N PRO A 331 12.24 29.32 11.80
CA PRO A 331 13.70 29.39 11.84
C PRO A 331 14.36 28.32 10.98
N GLN A 332 15.37 28.71 10.23
CA GLN A 332 16.16 27.82 9.37
C GLN A 332 17.60 27.77 9.86
N LYS A 333 18.27 26.61 9.70
CA LYS A 333 19.71 26.46 9.97
C LYS A 333 20.52 27.37 9.09
N SER A 334 20.17 27.36 7.81
CA SER A 334 20.74 28.14 6.74
C SER A 334 19.64 28.39 5.71
N ARG A 335 19.85 29.34 4.79
CA ARG A 335 18.82 29.71 3.82
C ARG A 335 18.42 28.49 2.96
N GLY A 336 17.16 28.07 3.06
CA GLY A 336 16.65 26.89 2.38
C GLY A 336 16.86 25.57 3.13
N GLU A 337 17.22 25.61 4.42
CA GLU A 337 17.46 24.42 5.23
C GLU A 337 16.73 24.50 6.57
N TRP A 338 15.70 23.68 6.73
CA TRP A 338 15.02 23.55 8.02
C TRP A 338 15.84 22.74 9.03
N TYR A 339 15.60 23.03 10.31
CA TYR A 339 15.92 22.09 11.37
C TYR A 339 15.07 20.83 11.24
N ALA A 340 15.60 19.72 11.73
CA ALA A 340 14.90 18.44 11.71
C ALA A 340 13.61 18.47 12.55
N ARG A 341 13.62 19.25 13.63
CA ARG A 341 12.51 19.32 14.60
C ARG A 341 12.50 20.62 15.38
N TYR A 342 11.33 20.96 15.88
CA TYR A 342 11.03 22.17 16.62
C TYR A 342 10.17 21.86 17.84
N ASP A 343 10.22 22.73 18.86
CA ASP A 343 9.27 22.69 19.97
C ASP A 343 7.90 23.25 19.53
N ALA A 344 6.94 23.22 20.45
CA ALA A 344 5.61 23.78 20.24
C ALA A 344 5.59 25.31 19.93
N PHE A 345 6.68 26.03 20.19
CA PHE A 345 6.86 27.45 19.87
C PHE A 345 7.54 27.67 18.51
N ALA A 346 7.70 26.61 17.72
CA ALA A 346 8.42 26.61 16.46
C ALA A 346 9.91 27.02 16.59
N ARG A 347 10.53 26.73 17.73
CA ARG A 347 11.98 26.95 17.95
C ARG A 347 12.71 25.64 17.77
N ALA A 348 13.87 25.67 17.12
CA ALA A 348 14.71 24.50 16.94
C ALA A 348 15.12 23.92 18.30
N THR A 349 14.88 22.64 18.54
CA THR A 349 15.12 21.99 19.83
C THR A 349 15.49 20.52 19.65
N PRO A 350 16.38 19.93 20.47
CA PRO A 350 16.59 18.48 20.47
C PRO A 350 15.28 17.70 20.65
N GLY A 351 15.22 16.51 20.04
CA GLY A 351 14.17 15.52 20.18
C GLY A 351 13.88 15.20 21.65
N GLY A 352 12.63 14.87 21.98
CA GLY A 352 12.27 14.38 23.33
C GLY A 352 13.09 13.15 23.74
N SER A 353 13.52 12.36 22.76
CA SER A 353 14.42 11.20 22.89
C SER A 353 15.91 11.57 23.03
N GLY A 354 16.27 12.85 22.97
CA GLY A 354 17.66 13.34 22.94
C GLY A 354 18.26 13.43 21.52
N ALA A 355 17.50 13.07 20.49
CA ALA A 355 17.99 13.10 19.11
C ALA A 355 18.25 14.55 18.63
N ALA A 356 19.39 14.78 17.95
CA ALA A 356 19.85 16.12 17.62
C ALA A 356 18.93 16.83 16.59
N PHE A 357 18.74 18.14 16.76
CA PHE A 357 17.82 18.93 15.93
C PHE A 357 18.47 19.51 14.69
N ASP A 358 19.80 19.54 14.70
CA ASP A 358 20.65 20.07 13.65
C ASP A 358 21.08 19.02 12.61
N VAL A 359 20.60 17.77 12.72
CA VAL A 359 20.84 16.71 11.72
C VAL A 359 20.27 17.10 10.34
N PRO A 360 20.98 16.82 9.24
CA PRO A 360 20.51 17.15 7.90
C PRO A 360 19.28 16.29 7.56
N GLU A 361 18.16 16.96 7.25
CA GLU A 361 16.87 16.35 6.86
C GLU A 361 16.28 17.15 5.69
N TRP A 362 16.63 16.76 4.47
CA TRP A 362 16.39 17.52 3.23
C TRP A 362 15.33 16.89 2.32
N ASP A 363 14.77 15.74 2.68
CA ASP A 363 13.60 15.15 2.03
C ASP A 363 12.39 16.11 2.03
N SER A 364 12.22 16.84 3.13
CA SER A 364 11.17 17.85 3.32
C SER A 364 11.21 19.00 2.31
N ASN A 365 12.39 19.31 1.76
CA ASN A 365 12.52 20.30 0.69
C ASN A 365 11.82 19.83 -0.59
N GLY A 366 11.94 18.53 -0.91
CA GLY A 366 11.25 17.91 -2.04
C GLY A 366 9.73 17.81 -1.81
N TYR A 367 9.32 17.37 -0.61
CA TYR A 367 7.91 17.29 -0.24
C TYR A 367 7.18 18.63 -0.37
N TYR A 368 7.82 19.73 0.02
CA TYR A 368 7.21 21.06 -0.06
C TYR A 368 6.84 21.44 -1.51
N ALA A 369 7.77 21.28 -2.45
CA ALA A 369 7.51 21.56 -3.88
C ALA A 369 6.44 20.63 -4.46
N SER A 370 6.49 19.34 -4.12
CA SER A 370 5.49 18.35 -4.53
C SER A 370 4.09 18.69 -3.99
N LEU A 371 4.00 19.13 -2.74
CA LEU A 371 2.74 19.50 -2.09
C LEU A 371 2.14 20.79 -2.70
N MET A 372 2.96 21.79 -3.03
CA MET A 372 2.49 22.97 -3.77
C MET A 372 1.82 22.59 -5.09
N LEU A 373 2.46 21.69 -5.85
CA LEU A 373 1.90 21.18 -7.11
C LEU A 373 0.62 20.37 -6.87
N LEU A 374 0.60 19.50 -5.85
CA LEU A 374 -0.57 18.70 -5.49
C LEU A 374 -1.77 19.59 -5.12
N LEU A 375 -1.57 20.61 -4.29
CA LEU A 375 -2.65 21.53 -3.93
C LEU A 375 -3.17 22.31 -5.14
N PHE A 376 -2.28 22.73 -6.05
CA PHE A 376 -2.68 23.33 -7.31
C PHE A 376 -3.48 22.36 -8.18
N GLN A 377 -3.05 21.10 -8.31
CA GLN A 377 -3.79 20.07 -9.03
C GLN A 377 -5.20 19.92 -8.48
N LYS A 378 -5.35 19.79 -7.16
CA LYS A 378 -6.63 19.56 -6.49
C LYS A 378 -7.57 20.76 -6.58
N THR A 379 -7.06 21.98 -6.40
CA THR A 379 -7.88 23.18 -6.18
C THR A 379 -7.88 24.19 -7.33
N GLY A 380 -6.92 24.12 -8.24
CA GLY A 380 -6.65 25.16 -9.24
C GLY A 380 -6.07 26.46 -8.65
N ARG A 381 -5.74 26.48 -7.36
CA ARG A 381 -5.19 27.63 -6.64
C ARG A 381 -3.79 27.31 -6.13
N TRP A 382 -2.93 28.31 -6.16
CA TRP A 382 -1.59 28.21 -5.59
C TRP A 382 -1.62 28.43 -4.09
N PHE A 383 -1.02 27.49 -3.36
CA PHE A 383 -0.72 27.57 -1.94
C PHE A 383 0.77 27.35 -1.74
N GLY A 384 1.33 27.94 -0.68
CA GLY A 384 2.78 27.95 -0.45
C GLY A 384 3.45 29.25 -0.91
N ASP A 385 4.73 29.38 -0.56
CA ASP A 385 5.59 30.50 -0.92
C ASP A 385 6.58 30.05 -2.00
N PHE A 386 6.53 30.71 -3.16
CA PHE A 386 7.35 30.38 -4.33
C PHE A 386 8.83 30.72 -4.13
N GLU A 387 9.14 31.77 -3.37
CA GLU A 387 10.52 32.11 -3.05
C GLU A 387 11.09 31.14 -2.03
N LEU A 388 10.30 30.71 -1.05
CA LEU A 388 10.69 29.65 -0.12
C LEU A 388 10.92 28.33 -0.88
N MET A 389 10.01 27.92 -1.76
CA MET A 389 10.21 26.75 -2.63
C MET A 389 11.54 26.82 -3.38
N LYS A 390 11.83 27.95 -4.04
CA LYS A 390 13.09 28.14 -4.75
C LYS A 390 14.29 28.08 -3.81
N GLN A 391 14.21 28.65 -2.61
CA GLN A 391 15.29 28.58 -1.62
C GLN A 391 15.54 27.15 -1.15
N LEU A 392 14.49 26.38 -0.85
CA LEU A 392 14.59 24.99 -0.45
C LEU A 392 15.21 24.14 -1.57
N LEU A 393 14.77 24.30 -2.82
CA LEU A 393 15.32 23.55 -3.94
C LEU A 393 16.74 23.99 -4.30
N ASP A 394 17.05 25.29 -4.26
CA ASP A 394 18.40 25.82 -4.50
C ASP A 394 19.40 25.31 -3.49
N PHE A 395 18.98 25.22 -2.22
CA PHE A 395 19.78 24.64 -1.16
C PHE A 395 20.12 23.19 -1.50
N VAL A 396 19.13 22.35 -1.84
CA VAL A 396 19.39 20.93 -2.14
C VAL A 396 20.27 20.76 -3.39
N VAL A 397 20.05 21.56 -4.44
CA VAL A 397 20.93 21.59 -5.62
C VAL A 397 22.37 21.93 -5.22
N SER A 398 22.58 22.83 -4.27
CA SER A 398 23.91 23.19 -3.77
C SER A 398 24.60 22.09 -2.95
N LYS A 399 23.84 21.10 -2.47
CA LYS A 399 24.34 19.96 -1.70
C LYS A 399 24.57 18.70 -2.53
N GLN A 400 24.28 18.74 -3.84
CA GLN A 400 24.54 17.61 -4.72
C GLN A 400 26.04 17.32 -4.83
N GLY A 401 26.39 16.06 -4.61
CA GLY A 401 27.73 15.55 -4.84
C GLY A 401 28.08 15.45 -6.33
N PRO A 402 29.34 15.13 -6.66
CA PRO A 402 29.77 14.93 -8.05
C PRO A 402 29.05 13.76 -8.75
N ASP A 403 28.46 12.85 -7.98
CA ASP A 403 27.62 11.75 -8.45
C ASP A 403 26.15 12.13 -8.65
N GLY A 404 25.80 13.39 -8.40
CA GLY A 404 24.45 13.93 -8.51
C GLY A 404 23.57 13.66 -7.29
N LEU A 405 23.99 12.81 -6.34
CA LEU A 405 23.21 12.44 -5.17
C LEU A 405 23.35 13.47 -4.04
N VAL A 406 22.39 13.46 -3.12
CA VAL A 406 22.47 14.20 -1.86
C VAL A 406 22.70 13.24 -0.70
N ARG A 407 23.64 13.60 0.18
CA ARG A 407 23.99 12.85 1.39
C ARG A 407 23.40 13.55 2.61
N GLU A 408 22.50 12.87 3.33
CA GLU A 408 21.77 13.45 4.45
C GLU A 408 21.19 12.36 5.39
N GLY A 409 20.56 12.76 6.49
CA GLY A 409 20.01 11.86 7.50
C GLY A 409 18.59 11.37 7.19
N GLY A 410 17.79 12.19 6.53
CA GLY A 410 16.46 11.88 6.00
C GLY A 410 15.51 11.23 7.00
N ILE A 411 14.66 10.34 6.48
CA ILE A 411 13.59 9.65 7.20
C ILE A 411 14.10 8.88 8.44
N VAL A 412 15.31 8.33 8.36
CA VAL A 412 15.97 7.47 9.36
C VAL A 412 16.91 8.22 10.30
N GLU A 413 17.11 9.51 10.06
CA GLU A 413 17.99 10.42 10.82
C GLU A 413 19.47 10.02 10.85
N TRP A 414 19.91 9.13 9.95
CA TRP A 414 21.29 8.62 9.87
C TRP A 414 21.93 9.00 8.55
N GLU A 415 23.05 9.72 8.64
CA GLU A 415 23.68 10.32 7.47
C GLU A 415 24.13 9.26 6.45
N GLY A 416 23.72 9.44 5.20
CA GLY A 416 24.10 8.57 4.10
C GLY A 416 23.48 9.00 2.78
N TYR A 417 23.69 8.22 1.73
CA TYR A 417 22.84 8.31 0.56
C TYR A 417 21.62 7.42 0.80
N LEU A 418 20.43 8.04 0.79
CA LEU A 418 19.16 7.35 1.04
C LEU A 418 18.33 7.33 -0.25
N PRO A 419 17.88 6.16 -0.76
CA PRO A 419 17.06 6.08 -1.97
C PRO A 419 15.79 6.91 -1.83
N ALA A 420 15.12 6.83 -0.67
CA ALA A 420 13.91 7.58 -0.36
C ALA A 420 14.11 9.09 -0.57
N THR A 421 15.10 9.69 0.09
CA THR A 421 15.42 11.11 -0.05
C THR A 421 15.72 11.48 -1.49
N ASN A 422 16.62 10.75 -2.14
CA ASN A 422 17.06 11.10 -3.49
C ASN A 422 15.90 11.02 -4.50
N MET A 423 15.04 10.00 -4.39
CA MET A 423 13.81 9.90 -5.18
C MET A 423 12.84 11.06 -4.89
N ASN A 424 12.63 11.40 -3.61
CA ASN A 424 11.76 12.50 -3.19
C ASN A 424 12.27 13.87 -3.66
N VAL A 425 13.57 14.11 -3.55
CA VAL A 425 14.22 15.33 -4.03
C VAL A 425 14.17 15.41 -5.55
N ALA A 426 14.42 14.32 -6.27
CA ALA A 426 14.28 14.28 -7.72
C ALA A 426 12.85 14.62 -8.15
N ALA A 427 11.84 14.04 -7.49
CA ALA A 427 10.45 14.37 -7.72
C ALA A 427 10.15 15.85 -7.41
N GLY A 428 10.59 16.35 -6.25
CA GLY A 428 10.41 17.75 -5.85
C GLY A 428 11.09 18.75 -6.77
N LEU A 429 12.27 18.43 -7.31
CA LEU A 429 12.97 19.24 -8.31
C LEU A 429 12.23 19.26 -9.64
N ARG A 430 11.69 18.12 -10.10
CA ARG A 430 10.83 18.08 -11.30
C ARG A 430 9.55 18.87 -11.12
N HIS A 431 8.89 18.74 -9.98
CA HIS A 431 7.69 19.50 -9.64
C HIS A 431 8.01 21.01 -9.54
N GLY A 432 9.10 21.37 -8.88
CA GLY A 432 9.59 22.76 -8.81
C GLY A 432 9.92 23.32 -10.18
N ALA A 433 10.51 22.52 -11.08
CA ALA A 433 10.77 22.91 -12.46
C ALA A 433 9.47 23.20 -13.22
N LEU A 434 8.47 22.32 -13.08
CA LEU A 434 7.16 22.49 -13.68
C LEU A 434 6.44 23.73 -13.15
N ILE A 435 6.46 23.96 -11.82
CA ILE A 435 5.91 25.16 -11.19
C ILE A 435 6.59 26.42 -11.75
N CYS A 436 7.92 26.41 -11.89
CA CYS A 436 8.66 27.54 -12.46
C CYS A 436 8.26 27.79 -13.92
N GLU A 437 8.09 26.76 -14.75
CA GLU A 437 7.60 26.90 -16.14
C GLU A 437 6.18 27.48 -16.20
N MET A 438 5.27 27.00 -15.35
CA MET A 438 3.90 27.53 -15.23
C MET A 438 3.88 29.02 -14.86
N ARG A 439 4.93 29.50 -14.19
CA ARG A 439 5.11 30.91 -13.82
C ARG A 439 6.01 31.71 -14.77
N GLY A 440 6.50 31.10 -15.85
CA GLY A 440 7.37 31.75 -16.82
C GLY A 440 8.82 31.94 -16.36
N ASP A 441 9.27 31.26 -15.30
CA ASP A 441 10.64 31.36 -14.77
C ASP A 441 11.52 30.22 -15.33
N ALA A 442 12.03 30.40 -16.54
CA ALA A 442 12.74 29.36 -17.28
C ALA A 442 14.10 28.97 -16.66
N ARG A 443 14.79 29.89 -15.97
CA ARG A 443 16.16 29.65 -15.50
C ARG A 443 16.21 28.64 -14.33
N PRO A 444 15.41 28.81 -13.25
CA PRO A 444 15.28 27.78 -12.22
C PRO A 444 14.71 26.48 -12.78
N ALA A 445 13.75 26.54 -13.71
CA ALA A 445 13.18 25.35 -14.32
C ALA A 445 14.23 24.45 -14.98
N VAL A 446 15.11 25.01 -15.81
CA VAL A 446 16.21 24.26 -16.44
C VAL A 446 17.19 23.73 -15.39
N ARG A 447 17.52 24.54 -14.38
CA ARG A 447 18.45 24.13 -13.32
C ARG A 447 17.91 22.95 -12.52
N TYR A 448 16.66 23.02 -12.06
CA TYR A 448 16.04 21.96 -11.27
C TYR A 448 15.86 20.67 -12.07
N ARG A 449 15.49 20.76 -13.36
CA ARG A 449 15.40 19.58 -14.24
C ARG A 449 16.76 18.87 -14.37
N ARG A 450 17.84 19.63 -14.61
CA ARG A 450 19.20 19.06 -14.69
C ARG A 450 19.65 18.41 -13.38
N ALA A 451 19.31 19.01 -12.25
CA ALA A 451 19.62 18.48 -10.93
C ALA A 451 18.85 17.19 -10.64
N ALA A 452 17.55 17.11 -11.00
CA ALA A 452 16.76 15.89 -10.90
C ALA A 452 17.35 14.76 -11.75
N GLU A 453 17.68 15.04 -13.01
CA GLU A 453 18.31 14.08 -13.93
C GLU A 453 19.68 13.60 -13.42
N ALA A 454 20.43 14.44 -12.69
CA ALA A 454 21.68 14.05 -12.06
C ALA A 454 21.47 13.04 -10.92
N ILE A 455 20.46 13.28 -10.06
CA ILE A 455 20.08 12.33 -9.01
C ILE A 455 19.65 10.99 -9.62
N GLU A 456 18.79 11.03 -10.64
CA GLU A 456 18.29 9.81 -11.31
C GLU A 456 19.42 8.94 -11.87
N ARG A 457 20.46 9.56 -12.45
CA ARG A 457 21.65 8.83 -12.87
C ARG A 457 22.45 8.29 -11.68
N GLY A 458 22.53 9.05 -10.60
CA GLY A 458 23.22 8.64 -9.37
C GLY A 458 22.56 7.46 -8.67
N LEU A 459 21.22 7.34 -8.74
CA LEU A 459 20.45 6.29 -8.07
C LEU A 459 20.89 4.87 -8.47
N ASP A 460 21.40 4.65 -9.70
CA ASP A 460 21.89 3.33 -10.14
C ASP A 460 23.00 2.79 -9.21
N ARG A 461 23.80 3.67 -8.60
CA ARG A 461 24.84 3.28 -7.62
C ARG A 461 24.29 2.72 -6.32
N MET A 462 23.05 3.06 -6.00
CA MET A 462 22.37 2.66 -4.77
C MET A 462 21.58 1.36 -4.95
N PHE A 463 21.51 0.84 -6.18
CA PHE A 463 20.85 -0.42 -6.45
C PHE A 463 21.85 -1.58 -6.28
N SER A 464 21.71 -2.32 -5.18
CA SER A 464 22.53 -3.48 -4.90
C SER A 464 22.18 -4.61 -5.85
N ARG A 465 23.09 -4.92 -6.78
CA ARG A 465 22.88 -5.99 -7.77
C ARG A 465 22.88 -7.38 -7.12
N SER A 466 23.60 -7.55 -6.01
CA SER A 466 23.66 -8.81 -5.26
C SER A 466 22.36 -9.07 -4.49
N ARG A 467 21.78 -8.04 -3.88
CA ARG A 467 20.50 -8.14 -3.17
C ARG A 467 19.29 -7.99 -4.10
N GLY A 468 19.45 -7.34 -5.25
CA GLY A 468 18.37 -7.05 -6.20
C GLY A 468 17.39 -6.00 -5.68
N SER A 469 17.90 -5.00 -4.95
CA SER A 469 17.09 -3.97 -4.28
C SER A 469 17.90 -2.70 -4.05
N TYR A 470 17.21 -1.56 -3.98
CA TYR A 470 17.80 -0.32 -3.47
C TYR A 470 18.22 -0.46 -2.00
N MET A 471 19.38 0.11 -1.68
CA MET A 471 19.99 0.11 -0.36
C MET A 471 20.46 1.53 -0.02
N ASP A 472 20.39 1.88 1.26
CA ASP A 472 21.12 3.03 1.79
C ASP A 472 22.62 2.76 1.65
N LEU A 473 23.38 3.79 1.25
CA LEU A 473 24.84 3.74 1.23
C LEU A 473 25.38 4.59 2.37
N ARG A 474 25.97 3.93 3.37
CA ARG A 474 26.55 4.56 4.58
C ARG A 474 27.95 4.05 4.77
N ASP A 475 28.94 4.93 4.65
CA ASP A 475 30.37 4.64 4.86
C ASP A 475 30.81 3.34 4.15
N ASP A 476 30.51 3.26 2.86
CA ASP A 476 30.76 2.13 1.96
C ASP A 476 30.04 0.80 2.33
N ARG A 477 29.03 0.86 3.19
CA ARG A 477 28.15 -0.26 3.53
C ARG A 477 26.76 -0.08 2.93
N GLU A 478 26.23 -1.15 2.37
CA GLU A 478 24.84 -1.26 1.95
C GLU A 478 23.95 -1.66 3.13
N GLN A 479 22.88 -0.93 3.38
CA GLN A 479 21.87 -1.26 4.40
C GLN A 479 20.46 -1.16 3.79
N PHE A 480 19.60 -2.14 4.02
CA PHE A 480 18.23 -2.01 3.53
C PHE A 480 17.44 -1.01 4.38
N ASN A 481 16.54 -0.30 3.71
CA ASN A 481 15.61 0.64 4.32
C ASN A 481 14.33 0.68 3.49
N THR A 482 13.19 0.32 4.08
CA THR A 482 11.93 0.17 3.33
C THR A 482 11.27 1.52 2.98
N SER A 483 11.87 2.64 3.40
CA SER A 483 11.39 3.98 3.09
C SER A 483 11.49 4.38 1.61
N ALA A 484 12.14 3.60 0.75
CA ALA A 484 12.23 3.89 -0.70
C ALA A 484 10.84 4.10 -1.34
N ASN A 485 9.79 3.47 -0.80
CA ASN A 485 8.41 3.65 -1.23
C ASN A 485 7.90 5.09 -1.07
N PHE A 486 8.47 5.89 -0.16
CA PHE A 486 8.13 7.31 -0.05
C PHE A 486 8.49 8.08 -1.32
N GLY A 487 9.59 7.72 -1.99
CA GLY A 487 9.95 8.24 -3.31
C GLY A 487 8.78 8.16 -4.29
N TYR A 488 8.23 6.95 -4.45
CA TYR A 488 7.15 6.68 -5.38
C TYR A 488 5.85 7.41 -5.01
N VAL A 489 5.40 7.28 -3.76
CA VAL A 489 4.12 7.84 -3.32
C VAL A 489 4.13 9.38 -3.31
N TRP A 490 5.31 10.02 -3.36
CA TRP A 490 5.50 11.47 -3.48
C TRP A 490 5.81 11.99 -4.89
N GLY A 491 5.82 11.13 -5.91
CA GLY A 491 5.91 11.59 -7.30
C GLY A 491 7.02 10.97 -8.14
N TYR A 492 7.96 10.25 -7.53
CA TYR A 492 9.01 9.57 -8.30
C TYR A 492 8.41 8.43 -9.15
N PRO A 493 8.80 8.28 -10.44
CA PRO A 493 8.20 7.27 -11.31
C PRO A 493 8.56 5.84 -10.88
N ASP A 494 7.67 4.89 -11.20
CA ASP A 494 8.00 3.47 -11.06
C ASP A 494 8.93 3.00 -12.19
N HIS A 495 9.75 2.00 -11.90
CA HIS A 495 10.66 1.35 -12.85
C HIS A 495 11.11 -0.02 -12.33
N LEU A 496 11.84 -0.78 -13.14
CA LEU A 496 12.15 -2.19 -12.87
C LEU A 496 12.91 -2.41 -11.56
N GLU A 497 13.87 -1.54 -11.24
CA GLU A 497 14.65 -1.63 -10.01
C GLU A 497 13.80 -1.34 -8.77
N LEU A 498 12.83 -0.42 -8.84
CA LEU A 498 11.91 -0.15 -7.74
C LEU A 498 10.91 -1.30 -7.54
N ALA A 499 10.44 -1.90 -8.65
CA ALA A 499 9.63 -3.12 -8.59
C ALA A 499 10.42 -4.31 -7.99
N ALA A 500 11.68 -4.49 -8.39
CA ALA A 500 12.57 -5.50 -7.82
C ALA A 500 12.80 -5.27 -6.31
N THR A 501 12.98 -4.00 -5.93
CA THR A 501 13.12 -3.56 -4.53
C THR A 501 11.89 -3.94 -3.70
N ASN A 502 10.67 -3.67 -4.17
CA ASN A 502 9.45 -4.03 -3.45
C ASN A 502 9.22 -5.55 -3.40
N ALA A 503 9.56 -6.27 -4.47
CA ALA A 503 9.54 -7.73 -4.45
C ALA A 503 10.55 -8.28 -3.41
N TRP A 504 11.70 -7.62 -3.24
CA TRP A 504 12.68 -7.96 -2.21
C TRP A 504 12.15 -7.64 -0.81
N TYR A 505 11.58 -6.46 -0.56
CA TYR A 505 10.94 -6.11 0.72
C TYR A 505 9.88 -7.15 1.11
N GLY A 506 8.97 -7.49 0.18
CA GLY A 506 7.93 -8.49 0.42
C GLY A 506 8.43 -9.86 0.89
N ARG A 507 9.66 -10.24 0.53
CA ARG A 507 10.30 -11.51 0.93
C ARG A 507 11.12 -11.43 2.21
N HIS A 508 11.69 -10.26 2.54
CA HIS A 508 12.74 -10.17 3.56
C HIS A 508 12.36 -9.27 4.76
N THR A 509 11.43 -8.33 4.58
CA THR A 509 11.14 -7.30 5.60
C THR A 509 9.73 -7.42 6.17
N VAL A 510 8.88 -8.29 5.62
CA VAL A 510 7.52 -8.49 6.12
C VAL A 510 7.54 -9.47 7.29
N GLN A 511 7.10 -9.01 8.47
CA GLN A 511 6.98 -9.82 9.68
C GLN A 511 5.58 -9.68 10.29
N LEU A 512 5.32 -10.43 11.37
CA LEU A 512 4.08 -10.36 12.17
C LEU A 512 2.79 -10.42 11.33
N GLY A 513 2.80 -11.20 10.24
CA GLY A 513 1.63 -11.41 9.38
C GLY A 513 1.31 -10.29 8.38
N GLY A 514 2.12 -9.23 8.30
CA GLY A 514 1.92 -8.16 7.30
C GLY A 514 2.62 -6.84 7.56
N GLY A 515 3.19 -6.64 8.76
CA GLY A 515 3.96 -5.45 9.10
C GLY A 515 5.27 -5.39 8.33
N VAL A 516 5.70 -4.19 7.96
CA VAL A 516 6.94 -3.96 7.22
C VAL A 516 8.00 -3.39 8.16
N GLN A 517 9.11 -4.11 8.28
CA GLN A 517 10.29 -3.68 9.01
C GLN A 517 10.80 -2.35 8.46
N TYR A 518 11.30 -1.49 9.34
CA TYR A 518 11.77 -0.18 8.94
C TYR A 518 13.12 -0.23 8.21
N PHE A 519 14.20 -0.66 8.88
CA PHE A 519 15.53 -0.71 8.29
C PHE A 519 16.46 -1.72 8.98
N GLU A 520 17.63 -1.95 8.39
CA GLU A 520 18.64 -2.89 8.87
C GLU A 520 19.34 -2.38 10.14
N ALA A 521 18.74 -2.59 11.32
CA ALA A 521 19.37 -2.38 12.62
C ALA A 521 18.66 -3.14 13.75
N GLU A 522 19.38 -3.46 14.83
CA GLU A 522 18.78 -4.01 16.05
C GLU A 522 17.87 -3.01 16.76
N GLY A 523 16.79 -3.50 17.37
CA GLY A 523 15.86 -2.69 18.15
C GLY A 523 14.94 -1.87 17.25
N TYR A 524 15.09 -0.53 17.28
CA TYR A 524 14.20 0.41 16.58
C TYR A 524 14.08 0.11 15.08
N GLY A 525 15.15 -0.34 14.42
CA GLY A 525 15.10 -0.69 12.99
C GLY A 525 14.33 -2.00 12.70
N THR A 526 14.33 -2.95 13.63
CA THR A 526 13.69 -4.28 13.48
C THR A 526 12.18 -4.31 13.72
N ASP A 527 11.62 -3.26 14.30
CA ASP A 527 10.19 -3.18 14.59
C ASP A 527 9.34 -2.96 13.33
N MET A 528 8.04 -3.28 13.43
CA MET A 528 7.09 -3.12 12.32
C MET A 528 6.43 -1.74 12.40
N PHE A 529 6.65 -0.89 11.40
CA PHE A 529 6.16 0.48 11.42
C PHE A 529 4.89 0.65 10.59
N GLY A 530 3.97 1.46 11.11
CA GLY A 530 2.71 1.77 10.41
C GLY A 530 2.95 2.51 9.10
N PHE A 531 3.84 3.50 9.08
CA PHE A 531 4.09 4.34 7.91
C PHE A 531 4.79 3.59 6.76
N THR A 532 5.75 2.70 7.03
CA THR A 532 6.40 1.87 5.98
C THR A 532 5.42 0.84 5.43
N THR A 533 4.60 0.24 6.30
CA THR A 533 3.55 -0.70 5.92
C THR A 533 2.51 -0.03 5.03
N ALA A 534 2.07 1.18 5.38
CA ALA A 534 1.13 1.97 4.58
C ALA A 534 1.74 2.42 3.24
N ALA A 535 3.00 2.86 3.22
CA ALA A 535 3.68 3.26 1.99
C ALA A 535 3.85 2.06 1.03
N ALA A 536 4.21 0.89 1.55
CA ALA A 536 4.24 -0.34 0.77
C ALA A 536 2.84 -0.72 0.27
N ALA A 537 1.80 -0.58 1.10
CA ALA A 537 0.44 -0.83 0.66
C ALA A 537 0.03 0.08 -0.51
N GLN A 538 0.30 1.38 -0.41
CA GLN A 538 0.07 2.34 -1.48
C GLN A 538 0.83 1.96 -2.76
N TYR A 539 2.12 1.63 -2.64
CA TYR A 539 2.91 1.16 -3.77
C TYR A 539 2.24 -0.05 -4.43
N HIS A 540 1.95 -1.12 -3.68
CA HIS A 540 1.41 -2.36 -4.25
C HIS A 540 0.00 -2.18 -4.84
N PHE A 541 -0.86 -1.35 -4.25
CA PHE A 541 -2.14 -1.02 -4.88
C PHE A 541 -1.93 -0.32 -6.21
N LEU A 542 -1.04 0.68 -6.24
CA LEU A 542 -0.72 1.42 -7.44
C LEU A 542 0.12 0.61 -8.44
N ALA A 543 0.81 -0.45 -8.04
CA ALA A 543 1.55 -1.34 -8.93
C ALA A 543 0.65 -2.44 -9.54
N GLY A 544 -0.60 -2.58 -9.08
CA GLY A 544 -1.51 -3.64 -9.54
C GLY A 544 -1.33 -4.97 -8.82
N GLU A 545 -0.75 -4.96 -7.62
CA GLU A 545 -0.56 -6.10 -6.73
C GLU A 545 -1.41 -5.97 -5.46
N PRO A 546 -2.75 -5.92 -5.58
CA PRO A 546 -3.63 -5.46 -4.49
C PRO A 546 -3.66 -6.41 -3.28
N ASP A 547 -3.24 -7.67 -3.43
CA ASP A 547 -3.26 -8.64 -2.33
C ASP A 547 -2.23 -8.31 -1.24
N PHE A 548 -1.06 -7.78 -1.61
CA PHE A 548 -0.11 -7.28 -0.63
C PHE A 548 -0.71 -6.09 0.11
N GLY A 549 -1.19 -5.08 -0.64
CA GLY A 549 -1.77 -3.88 -0.06
C GLY A 549 -2.93 -4.18 0.89
N ARG A 550 -3.79 -5.13 0.54
CA ARG A 550 -4.88 -5.60 1.41
C ARG A 550 -4.39 -6.20 2.72
N ARG A 551 -3.37 -7.07 2.67
CA ARG A 551 -2.79 -7.65 3.89
C ARG A 551 -2.15 -6.58 4.76
N ALA A 552 -1.43 -5.63 4.16
CA ALA A 552 -0.81 -4.51 4.87
C ALA A 552 -1.85 -3.59 5.55
N VAL A 553 -2.90 -3.17 4.83
CA VAL A 553 -3.99 -2.35 5.41
C VAL A 553 -4.71 -3.10 6.53
N ARG A 554 -5.02 -4.39 6.33
CA ARG A 554 -5.62 -5.23 7.37
C ARG A 554 -4.72 -5.33 8.59
N TRP A 555 -3.43 -5.59 8.39
CA TRP A 555 -2.44 -5.67 9.46
C TRP A 555 -2.43 -4.38 10.28
N MET A 556 -2.42 -3.21 9.64
CA MET A 556 -2.49 -1.92 10.33
C MET A 556 -3.75 -1.79 11.20
N MET A 557 -4.91 -2.20 10.69
CA MET A 557 -6.16 -2.16 11.46
C MET A 557 -6.11 -3.12 12.66
N GLU A 558 -5.65 -4.35 12.45
CA GLU A 558 -5.50 -5.37 13.51
C GLU A 558 -4.47 -4.95 14.57
N HIS A 559 -3.53 -4.07 14.21
CA HIS A 559 -2.50 -3.55 15.11
C HIS A 559 -2.71 -2.07 15.48
N SER A 560 -3.91 -1.54 15.24
CA SER A 560 -4.31 -0.24 15.75
C SER A 560 -4.43 -0.27 17.28
N ASN A 561 -4.51 0.91 17.89
CA ASN A 561 -4.88 0.98 19.30
C ASN A 561 -6.38 0.67 19.51
N VAL A 562 -6.81 0.53 20.76
CA VAL A 562 -8.21 0.24 21.13
C VAL A 562 -9.24 1.27 20.62
N TYR A 563 -8.78 2.42 20.11
CA TYR A 563 -9.60 3.47 19.51
C TYR A 563 -9.56 3.49 17.98
N GLY A 564 -8.90 2.51 17.34
CA GLY A 564 -8.80 2.36 15.89
C GLY A 564 -7.75 3.24 15.23
N MET A 565 -6.83 3.85 16.00
CA MET A 565 -5.80 4.75 15.48
C MET A 565 -4.43 4.08 15.41
N MET A 566 -3.63 4.47 14.42
CA MET A 566 -2.39 3.77 14.09
C MET A 566 -1.23 4.22 15.00
N PRO A 567 -0.56 3.29 15.71
CA PRO A 567 0.67 3.61 16.43
C PRO A 567 1.86 3.82 15.48
N GLU A 568 2.97 4.35 16.00
CA GLU A 568 4.24 4.40 15.27
C GLU A 568 4.71 2.99 14.86
N ARG A 569 4.88 2.09 15.84
CA ARG A 569 5.44 0.75 15.62
C ARG A 569 4.91 -0.31 16.57
N ILE A 570 4.96 -1.55 16.11
CA ILE A 570 4.74 -2.77 16.88
C ILE A 570 6.10 -3.42 17.15
N PHE A 571 6.37 -3.77 18.41
CA PHE A 571 7.65 -4.33 18.81
C PHE A 571 7.84 -5.75 18.29
N PHE A 572 9.02 -6.01 17.70
CA PHE A 572 9.45 -7.32 17.22
C PHE A 572 10.38 -7.99 18.27
N PRO A 573 10.41 -9.33 18.44
CA PRO A 573 9.82 -10.38 17.61
C PRO A 573 8.41 -10.85 17.99
N ASP A 574 7.92 -10.51 19.17
CA ASP A 574 6.72 -11.16 19.70
C ASP A 574 5.40 -10.41 19.43
N GLY A 575 5.48 -9.16 18.95
CA GLY A 575 4.31 -8.34 18.65
C GLY A 575 3.43 -8.07 19.86
N LYS A 576 3.93 -8.19 21.09
CA LYS A 576 3.07 -8.11 22.28
C LYS A 576 2.76 -6.69 22.72
N ASP A 577 3.55 -5.71 22.28
CA ASP A 577 3.44 -4.33 22.73
C ASP A 577 3.76 -3.34 21.60
N VAL A 578 3.49 -2.06 21.86
CA VAL A 578 3.45 -0.96 20.91
C VAL A 578 4.25 0.24 21.43
N SER A 579 4.74 1.09 20.53
CA SER A 579 5.38 2.36 20.89
C SER A 579 4.50 3.28 21.75
N PRO A 580 5.10 4.11 22.62
CA PRO A 580 4.39 5.16 23.34
C PRO A 580 3.62 6.12 22.42
N ALA A 581 4.17 6.46 21.25
CA ALA A 581 3.47 7.20 20.20
C ALA A 581 2.31 6.37 19.61
N SER A 582 1.12 6.51 20.21
CA SER A 582 -0.09 5.76 19.86
C SER A 582 -1.33 6.62 20.11
N PRO A 583 -1.79 7.36 19.08
CA PRO A 583 -1.37 7.31 17.68
C PRO A 583 -0.16 8.17 17.32
N LEU A 584 0.45 7.89 16.17
CA LEU A 584 1.38 8.77 15.48
C LEU A 584 0.68 9.47 14.30
N SER A 585 0.82 10.79 14.15
CA SER A 585 0.20 11.56 13.05
C SER A 585 0.55 11.00 11.68
N TRP A 586 1.83 10.71 11.45
CA TRP A 586 2.30 10.19 10.16
C TRP A 586 1.70 8.81 9.81
N CYS A 587 1.65 7.88 10.76
CA CYS A 587 1.03 6.56 10.52
C CYS A 587 -0.46 6.68 10.15
N ASN A 588 -1.19 7.60 10.78
CA ASN A 588 -2.60 7.83 10.47
C ASN A 588 -2.79 8.53 9.12
N ALA A 589 -1.90 9.46 8.77
CA ALA A 589 -1.86 10.09 7.45
C ALA A 589 -1.65 9.05 6.33
N GLU A 590 -0.64 8.20 6.45
CA GLU A 590 -0.36 7.19 5.42
C GLU A 590 -1.41 6.08 5.39
N PHE A 591 -1.99 5.70 6.54
CA PHE A 591 -3.11 4.77 6.57
C PHE A 591 -4.32 5.33 5.80
N ALA A 592 -4.67 6.59 6.02
CA ALA A 592 -5.80 7.21 5.32
C ALA A 592 -5.59 7.22 3.80
N VAL A 593 -4.36 7.52 3.34
CA VAL A 593 -4.02 7.47 1.91
C VAL A 593 -4.02 6.03 1.39
N ALA A 594 -3.50 5.06 2.14
CA ALA A 594 -3.55 3.65 1.75
C ALA A 594 -4.99 3.14 1.62
N ALA A 595 -5.87 3.48 2.56
CA ALA A 595 -7.27 3.09 2.56
C ALA A 595 -8.03 3.66 1.35
N ILE A 596 -7.87 4.95 1.03
CA ILE A 596 -8.52 5.54 -0.14
C ILE A 596 -7.91 5.02 -1.46
N THR A 597 -6.61 4.72 -1.47
CA THR A 597 -5.94 4.10 -2.63
C THR A 597 -6.48 2.70 -2.88
N ALA A 598 -6.68 1.89 -1.84
CA ALA A 598 -7.31 0.58 -1.95
C ALA A 598 -8.69 0.67 -2.61
N ALA A 599 -9.50 1.68 -2.25
CA ALA A 599 -10.81 1.90 -2.83
C ALA A 599 -10.77 2.38 -4.29
N ARG A 600 -9.78 3.21 -4.65
CA ARG A 600 -9.59 3.73 -6.02
C ARG A 600 -9.23 2.64 -7.04
N VAL A 601 -8.55 1.57 -6.61
CA VAL A 601 -8.04 0.51 -7.52
C VAL A 601 -9.07 -0.60 -7.80
N ALA A 602 -10.20 -0.66 -7.07
CA ALA A 602 -11.37 -1.54 -7.25
C ALA A 602 -11.12 -3.09 -7.23
N ASP A 603 -11.60 -3.79 -6.17
CA ASP A 603 -12.26 -5.14 -6.15
C ASP A 603 -12.69 -5.53 -4.68
N PRO A 604 -13.45 -6.62 -4.45
CA PRO A 604 -14.80 -6.72 -3.87
C PRO A 604 -14.94 -6.47 -2.36
N LEU A 605 -13.85 -6.14 -1.65
CA LEU A 605 -13.91 -5.83 -0.21
C LEU A 605 -14.65 -4.53 0.10
N THR A 606 -14.84 -3.65 -0.88
CA THR A 606 -15.51 -2.34 -0.74
C THR A 606 -16.87 -2.28 -1.44
N GLY A 607 -17.38 -3.38 -2.01
CA GLY A 607 -18.57 -3.34 -2.86
C GLY A 607 -18.39 -2.48 -4.13
N GLY A 608 -17.15 -2.26 -4.56
CA GLY A 608 -16.71 -1.25 -5.53
C GLY A 608 -17.67 -0.98 -6.70
N ASP A 609 -18.18 0.25 -6.70
CA ASP A 609 -18.93 0.86 -7.79
C ASP A 609 -17.98 1.18 -8.96
N THR A 610 -18.27 0.63 -10.14
CA THR A 610 -17.50 0.91 -11.36
C THR A 610 -17.51 2.40 -11.70
N ASP A 611 -18.59 3.11 -11.36
CA ASP A 611 -18.69 4.55 -11.58
C ASP A 611 -17.79 5.35 -10.63
N TYR A 612 -17.44 4.82 -9.45
CA TYR A 612 -16.45 5.46 -8.57
C TYR A 612 -15.05 5.47 -9.18
N ALA A 613 -14.60 4.33 -9.72
CA ALA A 613 -13.28 4.22 -10.38
C ALA A 613 -13.20 5.09 -11.64
N LEU A 614 -14.27 5.13 -12.44
CA LEU A 614 -14.39 6.02 -13.60
C LEU A 614 -14.40 7.49 -13.19
N GLY A 615 -15.20 7.84 -12.18
CA GLY A 615 -15.23 9.19 -11.61
C GLY A 615 -13.85 9.64 -11.15
N HIS A 616 -13.08 8.74 -10.52
CA HIS A 616 -11.72 9.03 -10.12
C HIS A 616 -10.78 9.30 -11.30
N LEU A 617 -10.81 8.46 -12.35
CA LEU A 617 -10.04 8.70 -13.58
C LEU A 617 -10.37 10.06 -14.22
N ALA A 618 -11.64 10.45 -14.24
CA ALA A 618 -12.07 11.75 -14.75
C ALA A 618 -11.54 12.91 -13.89
N VAL A 619 -11.56 12.77 -12.56
CA VAL A 619 -10.98 13.76 -11.64
C VAL A 619 -9.47 13.89 -11.89
N SER A 620 -8.74 12.79 -11.97
CA SER A 620 -7.29 12.83 -12.19
C SER A 620 -6.90 13.41 -13.56
N LEU A 621 -7.71 13.18 -14.61
CA LEU A 621 -7.50 13.82 -15.90
C LEU A 621 -7.83 15.33 -15.87
N LYS A 622 -8.86 15.75 -15.12
CA LYS A 622 -9.14 17.18 -14.86
C LYS A 622 -8.00 17.85 -14.12
N GLU A 623 -7.41 17.19 -13.13
CA GLU A 623 -6.24 17.67 -12.40
C GLU A 623 -5.04 17.88 -13.35
N PHE A 624 -4.81 16.94 -14.26
CA PHE A 624 -3.78 17.07 -15.29
C PHE A 624 -4.06 18.20 -16.30
N HIS A 625 -5.31 18.33 -16.73
CA HIS A 625 -5.76 19.44 -17.60
C HIS A 625 -5.48 20.81 -16.95
N ARG A 626 -5.74 20.96 -15.65
CA ARG A 626 -5.41 22.21 -14.91
C ARG A 626 -3.93 22.56 -14.98
N ILE A 627 -3.04 21.58 -14.84
CA ILE A 627 -1.60 21.80 -14.99
C ILE A 627 -1.31 22.28 -16.41
N LEU A 628 -1.78 21.56 -17.43
CA LEU A 628 -1.54 21.92 -18.82
C LEU A 628 -2.02 23.34 -19.14
N ALA A 629 -3.21 23.71 -18.65
CA ALA A 629 -3.83 25.01 -18.92
C ALA A 629 -3.08 26.18 -18.27
N ALA A 630 -2.33 25.92 -17.19
CA ALA A 630 -1.56 26.92 -16.48
C ALA A 630 -0.16 27.14 -17.07
N ILE A 631 0.31 26.28 -17.98
CA ILE A 631 1.59 26.50 -18.67
C ILE A 631 1.37 27.54 -19.78
N PRO A 632 2.19 28.60 -19.85
CA PRO A 632 2.08 29.60 -20.91
C PRO A 632 2.08 28.93 -22.30
N PRO A 633 1.10 29.24 -23.19
CA PRO A 633 0.93 28.51 -24.44
C PRO A 633 2.14 28.68 -25.37
N ARG A 634 2.79 27.56 -25.71
CA ARG A 634 3.93 27.51 -26.65
C ARG A 634 3.61 26.61 -27.84
N GLY A 635 3.06 27.20 -28.90
CA GLY A 635 2.78 26.48 -30.16
C GLY A 635 1.58 25.53 -30.12
N SER A 636 1.40 24.75 -31.19
CA SER A 636 0.20 23.90 -31.39
C SER A 636 0.15 22.67 -30.48
N THR A 637 1.29 22.12 -30.06
CA THR A 637 1.33 20.89 -29.25
C THR A 637 0.56 21.01 -27.92
N PHE A 638 0.64 22.16 -27.24
CA PHE A 638 -0.08 22.38 -25.99
C PHE A 638 -1.60 22.50 -26.21
N ARG A 639 -2.02 23.12 -27.31
CA ARG A 639 -3.43 23.17 -27.70
C ARG A 639 -3.97 21.75 -27.94
N ASP A 640 -3.23 20.96 -28.72
CA ASP A 640 -3.61 19.57 -29.02
C ASP A 640 -3.67 18.69 -27.76
N LEU A 641 -2.82 18.96 -26.77
CA LEU A 641 -2.82 18.28 -25.48
C LEU A 641 -4.04 18.65 -24.63
N LEU A 642 -4.40 19.94 -24.58
CA LEU A 642 -5.60 20.41 -23.88
C LEU A 642 -6.85 19.80 -24.51
N GLU A 643 -6.96 19.82 -25.84
CA GLU A 643 -8.08 19.20 -26.57
C GLU A 643 -8.17 17.70 -26.27
N ALA A 644 -7.04 16.99 -26.24
CA ALA A 644 -7.03 15.56 -25.92
C ALA A 644 -7.47 15.29 -24.47
N ALA A 645 -7.00 16.08 -23.50
CA ALA A 645 -7.39 15.94 -22.10
C ALA A 645 -8.89 16.26 -21.87
N GLU A 646 -9.43 17.27 -22.56
CA GLU A 646 -10.86 17.61 -22.54
C GLU A 646 -11.72 16.50 -23.16
N ALA A 647 -11.27 15.93 -24.28
CA ALA A 647 -11.94 14.80 -24.93
C ALA A 647 -12.00 13.58 -23.99
N GLY A 648 -10.90 13.25 -23.31
CA GLY A 648 -10.88 12.16 -22.35
C GLY A 648 -11.83 12.40 -21.16
N THR A 649 -11.82 13.61 -20.60
CA THR A 649 -12.73 13.95 -19.49
C THR A 649 -14.20 13.86 -19.91
N SER A 650 -14.52 14.29 -21.12
CA SER A 650 -15.87 14.23 -21.69
C SER A 650 -16.32 12.78 -21.95
N ALA A 651 -15.41 11.91 -22.39
CA ALA A 651 -15.69 10.49 -22.66
C ALA A 651 -16.20 9.73 -21.43
N ILE A 652 -15.66 10.01 -20.23
CA ILE A 652 -16.12 9.36 -18.99
C ILE A 652 -17.53 9.83 -18.59
N GLY A 653 -17.87 11.09 -18.85
CA GLY A 653 -19.18 11.67 -18.54
C GLY A 653 -20.27 11.42 -19.58
N ALA A 654 -19.93 10.81 -20.72
CA ALA A 654 -20.87 10.56 -21.82
C ALA A 654 -21.88 9.45 -21.48
N ALA A 655 -23.04 9.46 -22.15
CA ALA A 655 -23.98 8.34 -22.08
C ALA A 655 -23.45 7.16 -22.92
N GLY A 656 -23.47 5.94 -22.36
CA GLY A 656 -23.02 4.74 -23.06
C GLY A 656 -22.44 3.67 -22.13
N SER A 657 -22.10 2.51 -22.69
CA SER A 657 -21.50 1.43 -21.90
C SER A 657 -20.14 1.85 -21.32
N VAL A 658 -19.82 1.35 -20.12
CA VAL A 658 -18.51 1.54 -19.46
C VAL A 658 -17.34 1.24 -20.41
N GLU A 659 -17.46 0.19 -21.23
CA GLU A 659 -16.45 -0.20 -22.21
C GLU A 659 -16.20 0.88 -23.26
N THR A 660 -17.26 1.50 -23.78
CA THR A 660 -17.16 2.57 -24.79
C THR A 660 -16.48 3.80 -24.19
N ARG A 661 -16.92 4.22 -23.00
CA ARG A 661 -16.35 5.34 -22.25
C ARG A 661 -14.85 5.14 -21.97
N LEU A 662 -14.46 3.95 -21.52
CA LEU A 662 -13.06 3.62 -21.25
C LEU A 662 -12.20 3.55 -22.51
N ARG A 663 -12.75 3.05 -23.63
CA ARG A 663 -12.03 3.00 -24.91
C ARG A 663 -11.70 4.39 -25.42
N GLU A 664 -12.67 5.31 -25.35
CA GLU A 664 -12.48 6.71 -25.74
C GLU A 664 -11.52 7.45 -24.80
N PHE A 665 -11.65 7.23 -23.49
CA PHE A 665 -10.70 7.77 -22.50
C PHE A 665 -9.26 7.30 -22.77
N ARG A 666 -9.08 6.01 -23.06
CA ARG A 666 -7.76 5.45 -23.40
C ARG A 666 -7.20 6.05 -24.69
N ALA A 667 -8.04 6.21 -25.73
CA ALA A 667 -7.62 6.86 -26.97
C ALA A 667 -7.14 8.30 -26.74
N ALA A 668 -7.76 9.04 -25.81
CA ALA A 668 -7.30 10.36 -25.40
C ALA A 668 -5.93 10.31 -24.72
N LEU A 669 -5.73 9.38 -23.76
CA LEU A 669 -4.43 9.20 -23.10
C LEU A 669 -3.31 8.79 -24.06
N ASP A 670 -3.59 7.87 -25.00
CA ASP A 670 -2.63 7.45 -26.02
C ASP A 670 -2.25 8.62 -26.94
N ARG A 671 -3.24 9.45 -27.34
CA ARG A 671 -3.00 10.69 -28.11
C ARG A 671 -2.12 11.66 -27.33
N MET A 672 -2.39 11.86 -26.04
CA MET A 672 -1.58 12.72 -25.17
C MET A 672 -0.14 12.22 -25.08
N ALA A 673 0.07 10.93 -24.81
CA ALA A 673 1.39 10.32 -24.75
C ALA A 673 2.18 10.53 -26.04
N ALA A 674 1.56 10.32 -27.21
CA ALA A 674 2.18 10.54 -28.51
C ALA A 674 2.52 12.02 -28.78
N LEU A 675 1.72 12.96 -28.28
CA LEU A 675 2.00 14.40 -28.38
C LEU A 675 3.19 14.81 -27.50
N MET A 676 3.22 14.35 -26.24
CA MET A 676 4.32 14.61 -25.31
C MET A 676 5.64 14.02 -25.83
N GLU A 677 5.62 12.78 -26.32
CA GLU A 677 6.83 12.11 -26.84
C GLU A 677 7.43 12.86 -28.05
N ARG A 678 6.59 13.33 -28.97
CA ARG A 678 7.03 14.13 -30.13
C ARG A 678 7.53 15.51 -29.72
N GLY A 679 6.92 16.10 -28.69
CA GLY A 679 7.18 17.47 -28.27
C GLY A 679 8.36 17.63 -27.30
N LYS A 680 8.69 16.62 -26.49
CA LYS A 680 9.66 16.74 -25.38
C LYS A 680 11.06 17.19 -25.77
N ARG A 681 11.47 16.98 -27.02
CA ARG A 681 12.77 17.50 -27.54
C ARG A 681 12.78 19.02 -27.72
N LYS A 682 11.62 19.61 -28.05
CA LYS A 682 11.46 21.05 -28.27
C LYS A 682 11.07 21.77 -27.00
N GLU A 683 10.21 21.15 -26.19
CA GLU A 683 9.68 21.71 -24.96
C GLU A 683 9.96 20.72 -23.82
N PRO A 684 11.08 20.86 -23.10
CA PRO A 684 11.51 19.84 -22.14
C PRO A 684 10.54 19.62 -20.96
N CYS A 685 9.67 20.59 -20.65
CA CYS A 685 8.60 20.42 -19.65
C CYS A 685 7.57 19.36 -20.04
N LEU A 686 7.46 19.00 -21.33
CA LEU A 686 6.62 17.89 -21.77
C LEU A 686 7.14 16.53 -21.27
N ALA A 687 8.43 16.41 -20.92
CA ALA A 687 8.95 15.21 -20.28
C ALA A 687 8.41 15.06 -18.84
N ASP A 688 8.36 16.15 -18.08
CA ASP A 688 7.82 16.16 -16.72
C ASP A 688 6.30 15.86 -16.74
N LEU A 689 5.58 16.42 -17.72
CA LEU A 689 4.16 16.10 -17.96
C LEU A 689 3.95 14.65 -18.40
N ALA A 690 4.86 14.08 -19.20
CA ALA A 690 4.77 12.68 -19.61
C ALA A 690 4.84 11.72 -18.42
N LEU A 691 5.65 12.04 -17.40
CA LEU A 691 5.71 11.25 -16.16
C LEU A 691 4.38 11.29 -15.40
N LEU A 692 3.75 12.47 -15.30
CA LEU A 692 2.43 12.61 -14.69
C LEU A 692 1.34 11.85 -15.48
N ALA A 693 1.37 11.95 -16.81
CA ALA A 693 0.40 11.26 -17.66
C ALA A 693 0.60 9.74 -17.70
N ALA A 694 1.83 9.25 -17.60
CA ALA A 694 2.12 7.82 -17.52
C ALA A 694 1.41 7.19 -16.32
N ARG A 695 1.39 7.88 -15.16
CA ARG A 695 0.65 7.43 -13.97
C ARG A 695 -0.86 7.31 -14.23
N LEU A 696 -1.47 8.28 -14.93
CA LEU A 696 -2.89 8.21 -15.31
C LEU A 696 -3.19 7.03 -16.22
N ASN A 697 -2.32 6.79 -17.21
CA ASN A 697 -2.45 5.67 -18.13
C ASN A 697 -2.34 4.32 -17.42
N ASP A 698 -1.43 4.23 -16.46
CA ASP A 698 -1.20 3.05 -15.66
C ASP A 698 -2.40 2.72 -14.76
N ILE A 699 -2.98 3.74 -14.09
CA ILE A 699 -4.25 3.62 -13.36
C ILE A 699 -5.38 3.18 -14.30
N CYS A 700 -5.50 3.79 -15.47
CA CYS A 700 -6.52 3.43 -16.47
C CYS A 700 -6.41 1.96 -16.91
N ASN A 701 -5.20 1.50 -17.23
CA ASN A 701 -4.95 0.11 -17.64
C ASN A 701 -5.35 -0.87 -16.54
N ARG A 702 -5.10 -0.53 -15.27
CA ARG A 702 -5.49 -1.34 -14.11
C ARG A 702 -7.00 -1.37 -13.88
N VAL A 703 -7.68 -0.23 -13.97
CA VAL A 703 -9.16 -0.18 -13.89
C VAL A 703 -9.77 -1.09 -14.96
N VAL A 704 -9.28 -1.01 -16.19
CA VAL A 704 -9.70 -1.88 -17.29
C VAL A 704 -9.42 -3.37 -16.98
N ALA A 705 -8.25 -3.69 -16.43
CA ALA A 705 -7.90 -5.06 -16.05
C ALA A 705 -8.81 -5.61 -14.93
N ASN A 706 -9.17 -4.79 -13.93
CA ASN A 706 -10.01 -5.20 -12.81
C ASN A 706 -11.49 -5.34 -13.18
N LEU A 707 -12.00 -4.51 -14.10
CA LEU A 707 -13.36 -4.67 -14.65
C LEU A 707 -13.58 -6.01 -15.35
N SER A 708 -12.50 -6.63 -15.84
CA SER A 708 -12.56 -7.98 -16.43
C SER A 708 -12.56 -9.13 -15.41
N ARG A 709 -12.47 -8.85 -14.09
CA ARG A 709 -12.15 -9.83 -13.03
C ARG A 709 -13.13 -9.95 -11.84
N ALA A 710 -14.22 -9.18 -11.77
CA ALA A 710 -15.07 -9.09 -10.57
C ALA A 710 -15.40 -10.46 -9.89
N GLU A 711 -14.89 -10.65 -8.67
CA GLU A 711 -15.16 -11.81 -7.80
C GLU A 711 -16.30 -11.49 -6.82
N LEU A 712 -17.24 -12.42 -6.61
CA LEU A 712 -18.32 -12.27 -5.62
C LEU A 712 -17.99 -13.06 -4.34
N LEU A 713 -17.61 -12.37 -3.27
CA LEU A 713 -17.37 -12.97 -1.96
C LEU A 713 -18.69 -13.08 -1.19
N VAL A 714 -19.12 -14.30 -0.84
CA VAL A 714 -20.34 -14.54 -0.04
C VAL A 714 -19.92 -15.02 1.34
N LEU A 715 -20.08 -14.16 2.35
CA LEU A 715 -19.88 -14.52 3.75
C LEU A 715 -21.12 -15.27 4.25
N VAL A 716 -20.93 -16.47 4.79
CA VAL A 716 -22.01 -17.23 5.45
C VAL A 716 -22.07 -16.74 6.90
N PRO A 717 -23.20 -16.16 7.36
CA PRO A 717 -23.33 -15.77 8.75
C PRO A 717 -23.33 -17.00 9.66
N ASP A 718 -22.70 -16.84 10.82
CA ASP A 718 -22.48 -17.77 11.93
C ASP A 718 -23.46 -18.99 11.99
N PRO A 719 -22.97 -20.25 12.06
CA PRO A 719 -23.85 -21.42 12.17
C PRO A 719 -24.40 -21.53 13.60
N VAL A 720 -25.43 -20.74 13.91
CA VAL A 720 -26.32 -20.99 15.06
C VAL A 720 -27.54 -21.82 14.63
N ALA A 721 -27.53 -22.39 13.42
CA ALA A 721 -28.47 -23.44 13.07
C ALA A 721 -28.04 -24.75 13.76
N PRO A 722 -28.93 -25.42 14.51
CA PRO A 722 -28.60 -26.70 15.13
C PRO A 722 -28.11 -27.69 14.06
N LEU A 723 -26.97 -28.33 14.34
CA LEU A 723 -26.33 -29.35 13.52
C LEU A 723 -27.37 -30.24 12.82
N GLY A 724 -27.44 -30.17 11.48
CA GLY A 724 -28.26 -31.08 10.66
C GLY A 724 -29.32 -30.45 9.75
N ARG A 725 -29.44 -29.10 9.63
CA ARG A 725 -30.36 -28.48 8.65
C ARG A 725 -29.63 -27.79 7.49
N PRO A 726 -30.09 -27.95 6.23
CA PRO A 726 -29.57 -27.19 5.09
C PRO A 726 -29.78 -25.69 5.32
N VAL A 727 -28.75 -24.88 5.06
CA VAL A 727 -28.88 -23.41 5.00
C VAL A 727 -29.32 -23.05 3.59
N GLU A 728 -30.48 -22.42 3.42
CA GLU A 728 -30.89 -21.85 2.13
C GLU A 728 -30.41 -20.40 2.02
N MET A 729 -29.66 -20.10 0.96
CA MET A 729 -29.30 -18.73 0.59
C MET A 729 -29.85 -18.43 -0.81
N SER A 730 -30.45 -17.25 -0.98
CA SER A 730 -30.82 -16.70 -2.29
C SER A 730 -29.85 -15.56 -2.63
N VAL A 731 -29.15 -15.68 -3.76
CA VAL A 731 -28.33 -14.60 -4.32
C VAL A 731 -29.10 -13.95 -5.47
N ASP A 732 -29.28 -12.63 -5.44
CA ASP A 732 -29.90 -11.87 -6.52
C ASP A 732 -28.83 -11.33 -7.47
N LEU A 733 -28.85 -11.78 -8.72
CA LEU A 733 -27.90 -11.39 -9.77
C LEU A 733 -28.44 -10.27 -10.68
N SER A 734 -29.62 -9.71 -10.38
CA SER A 734 -30.30 -8.72 -11.23
C SER A 734 -29.59 -7.36 -11.34
N ALA A 735 -28.61 -7.07 -10.47
CA ALA A 735 -27.95 -5.77 -10.38
C ALA A 735 -26.63 -5.63 -11.17
N ARG A 736 -26.18 -6.63 -11.93
CA ARG A 736 -24.88 -6.58 -12.64
C ARG A 736 -24.98 -7.11 -14.08
N GLU A 737 -24.58 -6.28 -15.04
CA GLU A 737 -24.73 -6.49 -16.50
C GLU A 737 -23.76 -7.53 -17.12
N HIS A 738 -23.05 -8.35 -16.32
CA HIS A 738 -21.94 -9.17 -16.82
C HIS A 738 -21.97 -10.62 -16.32
N LEU A 739 -21.31 -11.50 -17.09
CA LEU A 739 -20.91 -12.86 -16.69
C LEU A 739 -20.15 -12.77 -15.36
N VAL A 740 -20.81 -13.09 -14.24
CA VAL A 740 -20.19 -13.07 -12.93
C VAL A 740 -19.36 -14.33 -12.74
N TRP A 741 -18.04 -14.16 -12.57
CA TRP A 741 -17.18 -15.22 -12.06
C TRP A 741 -17.35 -15.27 -10.53
N THR A 742 -18.30 -16.05 -10.04
CA THR A 742 -18.47 -16.21 -8.59
C THR A 742 -17.46 -17.24 -8.06
N ARG A 743 -16.44 -16.77 -7.35
CA ARG A 743 -15.62 -17.63 -6.48
C ARG A 743 -16.26 -17.62 -5.10
N LEU A 744 -16.92 -18.71 -4.73
CA LEU A 744 -17.50 -18.83 -3.39
C LEU A 744 -16.38 -19.23 -2.42
N VAL A 745 -16.11 -18.36 -1.45
CA VAL A 745 -15.10 -18.58 -0.42
C VAL A 745 -15.83 -18.83 0.89
N ILE A 746 -15.72 -20.04 1.43
CA ILE A 746 -16.29 -20.40 2.73
C ILE A 746 -15.12 -20.48 3.71
N GLU A 747 -15.14 -19.60 4.71
CA GLU A 747 -14.12 -19.52 5.76
C GLU A 747 -14.54 -20.41 6.94
N GLY A 748 -13.69 -21.38 7.30
CA GLY A 748 -13.85 -22.18 8.51
C GLY A 748 -13.44 -21.40 9.76
N LYS A 749 -13.90 -21.83 10.95
CA LYS A 749 -13.56 -21.23 12.26
C LYS A 749 -12.05 -21.18 12.57
N ASP A 750 -11.25 -21.94 11.83
CA ASP A 750 -9.79 -22.07 11.93
C ASP A 750 -9.03 -21.23 10.89
N GLY A 751 -9.72 -20.38 10.12
CA GLY A 751 -9.11 -19.56 9.07
C GLY A 751 -8.67 -20.35 7.83
N ASN A 752 -8.96 -21.65 7.78
CA ASN A 752 -8.70 -22.46 6.60
C ASN A 752 -9.71 -22.15 5.50
N VAL A 753 -9.23 -21.52 4.43
CA VAL A 753 -10.02 -21.20 3.25
C VAL A 753 -9.99 -22.38 2.28
N LYS A 754 -11.15 -23.01 2.04
CA LYS A 754 -11.30 -23.94 0.91
C LYS A 754 -11.97 -23.22 -0.27
N PRO A 755 -11.26 -23.00 -1.38
CA PRO A 755 -11.85 -22.35 -2.54
C PRO A 755 -12.85 -23.27 -3.22
N PHE A 756 -14.11 -22.83 -3.34
CA PHE A 756 -15.13 -23.47 -4.16
C PHE A 756 -15.40 -22.62 -5.40
N ARG A 757 -15.41 -23.24 -6.58
CA ARG A 757 -15.58 -22.54 -7.86
C ARG A 757 -16.78 -23.12 -8.61
N GLN A 758 -17.82 -22.30 -8.81
CA GLN A 758 -18.96 -22.66 -9.63
C GLN A 758 -19.34 -21.49 -10.54
N GLU A 759 -19.45 -21.77 -11.85
CA GLU A 759 -19.82 -20.77 -12.85
C GLU A 759 -21.34 -20.61 -12.87
N MET A 760 -21.84 -19.38 -12.73
CA MET A 760 -23.27 -19.06 -12.89
C MET A 760 -23.42 -17.93 -13.91
N GLY A 761 -24.32 -18.11 -14.88
CA GLY A 761 -24.65 -17.10 -15.89
C GLY A 761 -26.04 -16.52 -15.66
N GLY A 762 -26.19 -15.22 -15.88
CA GLY A 762 -27.49 -14.53 -15.96
C GLY A 762 -27.68 -13.86 -17.33
N GLU A 763 -28.94 -13.68 -17.75
CA GLU A 763 -29.33 -12.81 -18.86
C GLU A 763 -29.84 -11.47 -18.33
N GLU A 764 -29.71 -10.42 -19.15
CA GLU A 764 -30.23 -9.07 -18.90
C GLU A 764 -31.69 -9.10 -18.37
N GLY A 765 -31.91 -8.53 -17.19
CA GLY A 765 -33.26 -8.31 -16.65
C GLY A 765 -33.99 -9.53 -16.05
N ARG A 766 -33.33 -10.66 -15.80
CA ARG A 766 -33.96 -11.82 -15.12
C ARG A 766 -33.24 -12.20 -13.82
N SER A 767 -33.98 -12.26 -12.72
CA SER A 767 -33.49 -12.75 -11.42
C SER A 767 -33.19 -14.25 -11.50
N ALA A 768 -31.93 -14.66 -11.32
CA ALA A 768 -31.57 -16.05 -11.09
C ALA A 768 -31.40 -16.28 -9.58
N LYS A 769 -32.29 -17.07 -8.97
CA LYS A 769 -32.10 -17.54 -7.59
C LYS A 769 -31.35 -18.87 -7.63
N ALA A 770 -30.14 -18.90 -7.10
CA ALA A 770 -29.41 -20.16 -6.87
C ALA A 770 -29.66 -20.64 -5.44
N LEU A 771 -30.05 -21.91 -5.29
CA LEU A 771 -30.18 -22.56 -3.99
C LEU A 771 -28.89 -23.31 -3.67
N LEU A 772 -28.16 -22.90 -2.62
CA LEU A 772 -26.96 -23.59 -2.16
C LEU A 772 -27.33 -24.48 -0.97
N ARG A 773 -27.12 -25.80 -1.06
CA ARG A 773 -27.19 -26.69 0.12
C ARG A 773 -25.79 -27.02 0.60
N VAL A 774 -25.52 -26.71 1.86
CA VAL A 774 -24.29 -27.07 2.57
C VAL A 774 -24.60 -28.24 3.50
N SER A 775 -23.89 -29.37 3.33
CA SER A 775 -24.01 -30.56 4.20
C SER A 775 -22.67 -30.94 4.81
N TYR A 776 -22.70 -31.47 6.03
CA TYR A 776 -21.56 -31.94 6.82
C TYR A 776 -21.55 -33.48 6.87
N ASP A 777 -20.37 -34.10 6.89
CA ASP A 777 -20.26 -35.54 7.13
C ASP A 777 -20.67 -35.85 8.59
N GLU A 778 -21.71 -36.66 8.78
CA GLU A 778 -22.18 -37.05 10.12
C GLU A 778 -21.10 -37.81 10.90
N GLY A 779 -20.90 -37.44 12.18
CA GLY A 779 -20.04 -38.16 13.12
C GLY A 779 -18.58 -37.70 13.19
N LYS A 780 -18.18 -36.63 12.48
CA LYS A 780 -16.83 -36.05 12.57
C LYS A 780 -16.82 -34.67 13.26
N PRO A 781 -15.75 -34.31 14.00
CA PRO A 781 -15.62 -32.99 14.58
C PRO A 781 -15.44 -31.90 13.49
N PRO A 782 -15.81 -30.62 13.76
CA PRO A 782 -15.91 -29.57 12.75
C PRO A 782 -14.64 -29.33 11.92
N TYR A 783 -13.46 -29.59 12.48
CA TYR A 783 -12.16 -29.39 11.84
C TYR A 783 -11.73 -30.54 10.92
N GLU A 784 -12.45 -31.67 10.92
CA GLU A 784 -12.20 -32.84 10.04
C GLU A 784 -13.29 -33.06 8.99
N THR A 785 -14.30 -32.18 8.95
CA THR A 785 -15.45 -32.37 8.07
C THR A 785 -15.16 -31.93 6.64
N SER A 786 -15.53 -32.75 5.66
CA SER A 786 -15.51 -32.35 4.25
C SER A 786 -16.81 -31.61 3.91
N LEU A 787 -16.69 -30.39 3.38
CA LEU A 787 -17.82 -29.53 3.07
C LEU A 787 -18.33 -29.87 1.66
N ARG A 788 -19.59 -30.30 1.55
CA ARG A 788 -20.25 -30.52 0.24
C ARG A 788 -21.24 -29.41 -0.03
N VAL A 789 -21.04 -28.72 -1.16
CA VAL A 789 -21.97 -27.74 -1.72
C VAL A 789 -22.66 -28.38 -2.92
N SER A 790 -23.99 -28.41 -2.91
CA SER A 790 -24.79 -28.80 -4.08
C SER A 790 -25.70 -27.63 -4.47
N ALA A 791 -25.79 -27.38 -5.77
CA ALA A 791 -26.72 -26.41 -6.34
C ALA A 791 -27.77 -27.17 -7.16
N ASP A 792 -29.05 -27.04 -6.79
CA ASP A 792 -30.15 -27.63 -7.56
C ASP A 792 -30.40 -26.77 -8.81
N ALA A 793 -29.67 -27.07 -9.89
CA ALA A 793 -29.86 -26.45 -11.20
C ALA A 793 -31.00 -27.13 -11.97
N ASN A 794 -32.24 -26.98 -11.49
CA ASN A 794 -33.44 -27.39 -12.23
C ASN A 794 -34.24 -26.16 -12.65
N TRP A 795 -33.71 -25.40 -13.62
CA TRP A 795 -34.51 -24.44 -14.40
C TRP A 795 -34.20 -24.64 -15.88
N MET A 796 -35.18 -25.24 -16.56
CA MET A 796 -35.15 -25.58 -17.98
C MET A 796 -34.97 -24.33 -18.83
N GLY A 797 -33.88 -24.29 -19.62
CA GLY A 797 -33.77 -23.32 -20.72
C GLY A 797 -32.37 -22.92 -21.19
N ILE A 798 -31.30 -23.26 -20.47
CA ILE A 798 -29.95 -22.75 -20.82
C ILE A 798 -28.94 -23.90 -20.97
N PRO A 799 -28.78 -24.47 -22.19
CA PRO A 799 -27.50 -25.09 -22.53
C PRO A 799 -27.09 -24.95 -24.02
N PHE A 800 -27.20 -23.76 -24.64
CA PHE A 800 -26.71 -23.57 -26.02
C PHE A 800 -25.69 -22.43 -26.21
N ARG A 801 -25.54 -21.49 -25.25
CA ARG A 801 -24.49 -20.44 -25.29
C ARG A 801 -23.35 -20.62 -24.29
N MET A 802 -23.54 -21.37 -23.18
CA MET A 802 -22.48 -21.63 -22.18
C MET A 802 -21.31 -22.44 -22.74
N ALA A 803 -21.51 -23.24 -23.80
CA ALA A 803 -20.43 -23.98 -24.45
C ALA A 803 -19.40 -23.08 -25.16
N ARG A 804 -19.78 -21.86 -25.55
CA ARG A 804 -18.92 -20.96 -26.35
C ARG A 804 -17.77 -20.36 -25.53
N THR A 805 -18.05 -19.89 -24.32
CA THR A 805 -17.02 -19.31 -23.42
C THR A 805 -16.18 -20.38 -22.74
N ALA A 806 -16.76 -21.56 -22.46
CA ALA A 806 -16.03 -22.71 -21.95
C ALA A 806 -15.05 -23.29 -22.98
N LEU A 807 -15.41 -23.36 -24.28
CA LEU A 807 -14.51 -23.87 -25.33
C LEU A 807 -13.30 -22.97 -25.60
N ILE A 808 -13.48 -21.64 -25.60
CA ILE A 808 -12.36 -20.69 -25.77
C ILE A 808 -11.30 -20.91 -24.67
N ARG A 809 -11.76 -21.18 -23.44
CA ARG A 809 -10.88 -21.46 -22.29
C ARG A 809 -10.24 -22.86 -22.29
N ILE A 810 -10.79 -23.84 -23.02
CA ILE A 810 -10.18 -25.16 -23.15
C ILE A 810 -8.91 -25.10 -23.99
N ILE A 811 -8.88 -24.27 -25.05
CA ILE A 811 -7.69 -24.08 -25.88
C ILE A 811 -6.55 -23.40 -25.09
N ASP A 812 -6.86 -22.51 -24.15
CA ASP A 812 -5.88 -21.86 -23.26
C ASP A 812 -5.35 -22.77 -22.14
N ARG A 813 -6.00 -23.90 -21.88
CA ARG A 813 -5.57 -24.89 -20.88
C ARG A 813 -4.87 -26.11 -21.47
N PHE A 814 -4.72 -26.18 -22.79
CA PHE A 814 -3.86 -27.20 -23.38
C PHE A 814 -2.41 -26.88 -23.04
N ASP A 815 -1.75 -27.84 -22.38
CA ASP A 815 -0.31 -27.76 -22.18
C ASP A 815 0.35 -28.14 -23.51
N ILE A 816 0.81 -27.11 -24.23
CA ILE A 816 1.49 -27.26 -25.51
C ILE A 816 2.99 -27.32 -25.23
N LYS A 817 3.56 -28.51 -25.34
CA LYS A 817 5.00 -28.71 -25.24
C LYS A 817 5.61 -28.82 -26.62
N THR A 818 6.63 -28.01 -26.86
CA THR A 818 7.36 -27.98 -28.12
C THR A 818 8.78 -28.47 -27.88
N THR A 819 9.18 -29.52 -28.57
CA THR A 819 10.56 -30.01 -28.56
C THR A 819 11.11 -29.99 -29.97
N GLU A 820 12.23 -29.28 -30.18
CA GLU A 820 12.97 -29.34 -31.44
C GLU A 820 13.70 -30.69 -31.53
N SER A 821 13.68 -31.31 -32.70
CA SER A 821 14.45 -32.53 -32.99
C SER A 821 15.18 -32.39 -34.32
N ALA A 822 16.18 -33.25 -34.56
CA ALA A 822 16.93 -33.24 -35.81
C ALA A 822 16.00 -33.57 -37.00
N GLY A 823 15.51 -32.52 -37.68
CA GLY A 823 14.63 -32.63 -38.85
C GLY A 823 13.20 -32.09 -38.67
N GLY A 824 12.82 -31.56 -37.51
CA GLY A 824 11.47 -30.99 -37.33
C GLY A 824 11.18 -30.46 -35.93
N VAL A 825 9.92 -30.09 -35.68
CA VAL A 825 9.43 -29.68 -34.36
C VAL A 825 8.34 -30.66 -33.93
N ARG A 826 8.53 -31.31 -32.79
CA ARG A 826 7.51 -32.17 -32.18
C ARG A 826 6.66 -31.35 -31.23
N TRP A 827 5.35 -31.53 -31.37
CA TRP A 827 4.34 -30.91 -30.54
C TRP A 827 3.61 -31.98 -29.75
N SER A 828 3.51 -31.80 -28.44
CA SER A 828 2.60 -32.55 -27.59
C SER A 828 1.55 -31.60 -27.05
N VAL A 829 0.29 -31.88 -27.32
CA VAL A 829 -0.86 -31.18 -26.78
C VAL A 829 -1.54 -32.11 -25.79
N GLN A 830 -1.50 -31.76 -24.51
CA GLN A 830 -2.14 -32.54 -23.45
C GLN A 830 -3.42 -31.84 -22.94
N SER A 831 -4.51 -32.60 -22.86
CA SER A 831 -5.74 -32.18 -22.19
C SER A 831 -5.85 -32.84 -20.82
N ASN A 832 -6.20 -32.04 -19.81
CA ASN A 832 -6.59 -32.54 -18.49
C ASN A 832 -8.10 -32.89 -18.41
N LEU A 833 -8.84 -32.76 -19.51
CA LEU A 833 -10.28 -33.02 -19.61
C LEU A 833 -10.54 -34.14 -20.61
N LYS A 834 -11.26 -35.19 -20.17
CA LYS A 834 -11.74 -36.26 -21.04
C LYS A 834 -13.07 -35.82 -21.66
N THR A 835 -13.08 -35.45 -22.94
CA THR A 835 -14.28 -34.93 -23.63
C THR A 835 -14.59 -35.80 -24.84
N PRO A 836 -15.53 -36.76 -24.75
CA PRO A 836 -15.86 -37.63 -25.86
C PRO A 836 -16.31 -36.83 -27.10
N GLY A 837 -15.72 -37.12 -28.26
CA GLY A 837 -16.12 -36.53 -29.56
C GLY A 837 -15.35 -35.28 -30.01
N LEU A 838 -14.24 -34.93 -29.34
CA LEU A 838 -13.31 -33.90 -29.81
C LEU A 838 -12.24 -34.49 -30.75
N HIS A 839 -11.98 -33.79 -31.85
CA HIS A 839 -10.91 -34.07 -32.80
C HIS A 839 -9.94 -32.88 -32.85
N LEU A 840 -8.64 -33.14 -32.94
CA LEU A 840 -7.60 -32.12 -33.02
C LEU A 840 -6.84 -32.24 -34.34
N ALA A 841 -6.73 -31.15 -35.08
CA ALA A 841 -6.03 -31.06 -36.35
C ALA A 841 -5.04 -29.90 -36.33
N VAL A 842 -3.84 -30.09 -36.88
CA VAL A 842 -2.85 -29.02 -37.05
C VAL A 842 -2.78 -28.65 -38.52
N GLY A 843 -3.12 -27.41 -38.85
CA GLY A 843 -2.89 -26.81 -40.15
C GLY A 843 -1.42 -26.41 -40.28
N ALA A 844 -0.68 -27.17 -41.08
CA ALA A 844 0.70 -26.85 -41.43
C ALA A 844 0.75 -25.68 -42.43
N PRO A 845 1.58 -24.64 -42.21
CA PRO A 845 1.81 -23.57 -43.17
C PRO A 845 2.49 -24.12 -44.44
N LYS A 846 2.42 -23.33 -45.52
CA LYS A 846 2.99 -23.70 -46.82
C LYS A 846 4.47 -24.08 -46.65
N GLY A 847 4.85 -25.29 -47.06
CA GLY A 847 6.21 -25.82 -46.90
C GLY A 847 6.44 -26.69 -45.66
N TRP A 848 5.40 -27.04 -44.90
CA TRP A 848 5.45 -27.95 -43.76
C TRP A 848 4.43 -29.08 -43.90
N LYS A 849 4.75 -30.26 -43.36
CA LYS A 849 3.85 -31.41 -43.21
C LYS A 849 3.63 -31.67 -41.72
N ALA A 850 2.37 -31.86 -41.33
CA ALA A 850 1.99 -32.30 -39.99
C ALA A 850 1.62 -33.79 -40.04
N ASN A 851 2.34 -34.62 -39.30
CA ASN A 851 2.03 -36.03 -39.14
C ASN A 851 1.41 -36.24 -37.75
N PRO A 852 0.10 -36.54 -37.64
CA PRO A 852 -0.54 -36.79 -36.36
C PRO A 852 -0.15 -38.17 -35.81
N VAL A 853 0.28 -38.22 -34.55
CA VAL A 853 0.49 -39.44 -33.76
C VAL A 853 -0.43 -39.33 -32.55
N THR A 854 -1.56 -40.04 -32.58
CA THR A 854 -2.51 -40.02 -31.44
C THR A 854 -2.23 -41.22 -30.55
N ARG A 855 -2.02 -41.00 -29.24
CA ARG A 855 -1.85 -42.07 -28.25
C ARG A 855 -2.71 -41.78 -27.02
N ALA A 856 -3.62 -42.68 -26.68
CA ALA A 856 -4.35 -42.61 -25.41
C ALA A 856 -3.43 -43.07 -24.27
N VAL A 857 -3.23 -42.22 -23.26
CA VAL A 857 -2.41 -42.55 -22.07
C VAL A 857 -3.24 -42.32 -20.80
N GLY A 858 -3.85 -43.39 -20.28
CA GLY A 858 -4.58 -43.38 -19.01
C GLY A 858 -5.81 -42.46 -18.99
N ALA A 859 -5.95 -41.63 -17.94
CA ALA A 859 -7.09 -40.74 -17.72
C ALA A 859 -7.03 -39.41 -18.52
N LYS A 860 -6.00 -39.21 -19.36
CA LYS A 860 -5.77 -37.99 -20.14
C LYS A 860 -5.74 -38.29 -21.63
N GLU A 861 -6.17 -37.33 -22.44
CA GLU A 861 -6.00 -37.37 -23.89
C GLU A 861 -4.75 -36.56 -24.28
N GLN A 862 -3.86 -37.19 -25.05
CA GLN A 862 -2.63 -36.59 -25.55
C GLN A 862 -2.59 -36.74 -27.07
N TRP A 863 -2.42 -35.62 -27.76
CA TRP A 863 -2.22 -35.59 -29.20
C TRP A 863 -0.80 -35.12 -29.48
N GLU A 864 -0.07 -35.92 -30.24
CA GLU A 864 1.27 -35.56 -30.69
C GLU A 864 1.25 -35.26 -32.19
N PHE A 865 1.96 -34.22 -32.60
CA PHE A 865 2.10 -33.83 -34.00
C PHE A 865 3.57 -33.62 -34.31
N ASP A 866 4.05 -34.30 -35.35
CA ASP A 866 5.37 -34.06 -35.90
C ASP A 866 5.24 -33.08 -37.06
N LEU A 867 5.80 -31.88 -36.88
CA LEU A 867 5.89 -30.85 -37.93
C LEU A 867 7.24 -30.94 -38.61
N VAL A 868 7.23 -31.47 -39.82
CA VAL A 868 8.44 -31.67 -40.64
C VAL A 868 8.37 -30.71 -41.83
N PRO A 869 9.35 -29.82 -42.00
CA PRO A 869 9.41 -28.98 -43.18
C PRO A 869 9.54 -29.84 -44.44
N SER A 870 8.68 -29.61 -45.43
CA SER A 870 8.73 -30.32 -46.72
C SER A 870 9.78 -29.75 -47.69
N ALA A 871 10.39 -28.62 -47.34
CA ALA A 871 11.48 -27.93 -48.05
C ALA A 871 12.29 -27.07 -47.06
N ALA A 872 13.40 -26.45 -47.49
CA ALA A 872 14.18 -25.56 -46.61
C ALA A 872 13.36 -24.31 -46.20
N VAL A 873 12.99 -24.22 -44.93
CA VAL A 873 12.24 -23.09 -44.35
C VAL A 873 13.20 -22.21 -43.55
N GLN A 874 13.02 -20.88 -43.60
CA GLN A 874 13.86 -19.94 -42.85
C GLN A 874 13.71 -20.15 -41.33
N PRO A 875 14.79 -20.17 -40.55
CA PRO A 875 14.75 -20.18 -39.09
C PRO A 875 14.09 -18.93 -38.51
N GLY A 876 13.50 -19.10 -37.33
CA GLY A 876 12.75 -18.06 -36.65
C GLY A 876 11.39 -18.56 -36.20
N PHE A 877 10.49 -17.64 -35.90
CA PHE A 877 9.18 -17.98 -35.41
C PHE A 877 8.17 -18.22 -36.53
N HIS A 878 7.68 -19.44 -36.63
CA HIS A 878 6.65 -19.85 -37.59
C HIS A 878 5.29 -19.95 -36.94
N THR A 879 4.27 -19.72 -37.74
CA THR A 879 2.92 -19.58 -37.26
C THR A 879 2.08 -20.75 -37.77
N PHE A 880 1.58 -21.59 -36.87
CA PHE A 880 0.80 -22.79 -37.17
C PHE A 880 -0.62 -22.63 -36.66
N ARG A 881 -1.60 -23.24 -37.34
CA ARG A 881 -3.00 -23.18 -36.93
C ARG A 881 -3.42 -24.49 -36.28
N LEU A 882 -3.56 -24.51 -34.97
CA LEU A 882 -4.21 -25.60 -34.25
C LEU A 882 -5.73 -25.47 -34.41
N THR A 883 -6.41 -26.53 -34.82
CA THR A 883 -7.87 -26.55 -35.00
C THR A 883 -8.45 -27.69 -34.18
N VAL A 884 -9.43 -27.37 -33.34
CA VAL A 884 -10.20 -28.34 -32.58
C VAL A 884 -11.58 -28.45 -33.24
N SER A 885 -12.03 -29.66 -33.54
CA SER A 885 -13.31 -29.93 -34.21
C SER A 885 -14.12 -31.00 -33.49
N GLY A 886 -15.42 -30.76 -33.32
CA GLY A 886 -16.44 -31.67 -32.79
C GLY A 886 -17.81 -31.12 -33.20
N PRO A 887 -18.79 -30.92 -32.30
CA PRO A 887 -20.04 -30.20 -32.63
C PRO A 887 -19.83 -28.71 -33.02
N MET A 888 -18.63 -28.15 -32.82
CA MET A 888 -18.18 -26.87 -33.37
C MET A 888 -16.70 -26.96 -33.80
N LYS A 889 -16.21 -25.99 -34.59
CA LYS A 889 -14.82 -25.91 -35.10
C LYS A 889 -14.18 -24.59 -34.69
N GLU A 890 -13.10 -24.66 -33.91
CA GLU A 890 -12.34 -23.49 -33.47
C GLU A 890 -10.86 -23.62 -33.82
N SER A 891 -10.21 -22.50 -34.14
CA SER A 891 -8.82 -22.47 -34.59
C SER A 891 -8.00 -21.43 -33.84
N ARG A 892 -6.85 -21.85 -33.31
CA ARG A 892 -5.84 -20.97 -32.73
C ARG A 892 -4.59 -20.95 -33.57
N THR A 893 -4.03 -19.77 -33.69
CA THR A 893 -2.73 -19.56 -34.29
C THR A 893 -1.66 -19.61 -33.19
N VAL A 894 -0.65 -20.47 -33.33
CA VAL A 894 0.46 -20.57 -32.39
C VAL A 894 1.79 -20.31 -33.08
N ARG A 895 2.62 -19.52 -32.41
CA ARG A 895 3.94 -19.10 -32.87
C ARG A 895 4.98 -20.05 -32.27
N VAL A 896 5.81 -20.65 -33.12
CA VAL A 896 6.68 -21.77 -32.78
C VAL A 896 8.10 -21.44 -33.25
N PRO A 897 9.10 -21.50 -32.36
CA PRO A 897 10.48 -21.35 -32.79
C PRO A 897 10.88 -22.54 -33.67
N TYR A 898 11.63 -22.27 -34.74
CA TYR A 898 12.26 -23.30 -35.55
C TYR A 898 13.73 -22.95 -35.77
N GLN A 899 14.60 -23.87 -35.33
CA GLN A 899 16.06 -23.78 -35.49
C GLN A 899 16.59 -22.42 -35.01
N MET A 900 16.14 -21.97 -33.83
CA MET A 900 16.63 -20.73 -33.21
C MET A 900 17.79 -20.98 -32.24
N THR A 901 18.07 -22.25 -31.93
CA THR A 901 19.18 -22.65 -31.09
C THR A 901 20.00 -23.76 -31.75
N VAL A 902 21.31 -23.75 -31.52
CA VAL A 902 22.19 -24.89 -31.81
C VAL A 902 22.64 -25.48 -30.48
N ASP A 903 22.25 -26.72 -30.19
CA ASP A 903 22.70 -27.44 -29.00
C ASP A 903 24.19 -27.77 -29.14
N LEU A 904 24.98 -27.40 -28.13
CA LEU A 904 26.41 -27.66 -28.10
C LEU A 904 26.80 -28.73 -27.09
N ARG A 905 25.84 -29.38 -26.42
CA ARG A 905 26.13 -30.43 -25.45
C ARG A 905 26.68 -31.70 -26.12
N GLY A 906 27.39 -32.50 -25.33
CA GLY A 906 28.01 -33.74 -25.76
C GLY A 906 29.51 -33.57 -25.94
N SER A 907 30.11 -34.34 -26.84
CA SER A 907 31.56 -34.46 -26.94
C SER A 907 32.21 -33.24 -27.62
N TRP A 908 33.23 -32.69 -26.96
CA TRP A 908 34.14 -31.63 -27.42
C TRP A 908 35.57 -32.18 -27.47
N GLU A 909 36.40 -31.60 -28.33
CA GLU A 909 37.84 -31.84 -28.29
C GLU A 909 38.42 -31.15 -27.05
N PHE A 910 39.25 -31.85 -26.30
CA PHE A 910 39.82 -31.39 -25.04
C PHE A 910 41.30 -31.71 -24.94
N ARG A 911 42.08 -30.76 -24.44
CA ARG A 911 43.52 -30.92 -24.26
C ARG A 911 44.01 -30.15 -23.04
N THR A 912 44.76 -30.83 -22.20
CA THR A 912 45.44 -30.21 -21.05
C THR A 912 46.70 -29.47 -21.49
N GLY A 913 47.08 -28.42 -20.75
CA GLY A 913 48.18 -27.51 -21.07
C GLY A 913 47.70 -26.15 -21.57
N ASP A 914 48.65 -25.25 -21.83
CA ASP A 914 48.37 -23.87 -22.20
C ASP A 914 49.19 -23.41 -23.41
N ASP A 915 48.57 -23.46 -24.59
CA ASP A 915 49.16 -22.96 -25.82
C ASP A 915 48.12 -22.12 -26.56
N SER A 916 48.37 -20.81 -26.60
CA SER A 916 47.48 -19.84 -27.25
C SER A 916 47.24 -20.11 -28.74
N SER A 917 48.12 -20.87 -29.42
CA SER A 917 47.90 -21.26 -30.82
C SER A 917 46.65 -22.12 -30.99
N TRP A 918 46.17 -22.79 -29.93
CA TRP A 918 45.00 -23.65 -29.98
C TRP A 918 43.67 -22.90 -30.16
N ALA A 919 43.67 -21.57 -30.06
CA ALA A 919 42.54 -20.74 -30.49
C ALA A 919 42.39 -20.67 -32.01
N ASP A 920 43.48 -20.85 -32.78
CA ASP A 920 43.51 -20.64 -34.22
C ASP A 920 42.89 -21.84 -34.99
N PRO A 921 41.89 -21.62 -35.85
CA PRO A 921 41.31 -22.67 -36.68
C PRO A 921 42.29 -23.34 -37.64
N ALA A 922 43.43 -22.73 -37.97
CA ALA A 922 44.45 -23.32 -38.84
C ALA A 922 45.29 -24.40 -38.15
N VAL A 923 45.26 -24.51 -36.82
CA VAL A 923 46.04 -25.50 -36.07
C VAL A 923 45.37 -26.88 -36.14
N ALA A 924 46.10 -27.87 -36.64
CA ALA A 924 45.64 -29.25 -36.80
C ALA A 924 45.31 -29.91 -35.44
N PRO A 925 44.31 -30.81 -35.38
CA PRO A 925 43.79 -31.39 -34.14
C PRO A 925 44.68 -32.50 -33.51
N GLY A 926 46.00 -32.39 -33.60
CA GLY A 926 46.91 -33.36 -32.97
C GLY A 926 46.90 -33.29 -31.44
N GLY A 927 46.68 -34.42 -30.76
CA GLY A 927 46.81 -34.53 -29.30
C GLY A 927 45.58 -34.18 -28.46
N TRP A 928 44.42 -33.98 -29.10
CA TRP A 928 43.15 -33.72 -28.42
C TRP A 928 42.43 -35.04 -28.06
N LYS A 929 41.75 -35.07 -26.93
CA LYS A 929 40.91 -36.17 -26.45
C LYS A 929 39.45 -35.71 -26.37
N PRO A 930 38.46 -36.58 -26.58
CA PRO A 930 37.07 -36.19 -26.37
C PRO A 930 36.77 -35.96 -24.87
N ILE A 931 35.96 -34.96 -24.56
CA ILE A 931 35.33 -34.78 -23.24
C ILE A 931 33.86 -34.39 -23.42
N ASP A 932 32.99 -34.85 -22.52
CA ASP A 932 31.59 -34.45 -22.56
C ASP A 932 31.40 -33.08 -21.88
N VAL A 933 30.56 -32.23 -22.48
CA VAL A 933 30.18 -30.92 -21.96
C VAL A 933 28.64 -30.84 -21.91
N PRO A 934 28.03 -30.38 -20.80
CA PRO A 934 28.67 -29.96 -19.56
C PRO A 934 29.12 -31.15 -18.70
N LYS A 935 30.31 -31.04 -18.12
CA LYS A 935 30.87 -31.99 -17.14
C LYS A 935 32.11 -31.39 -16.47
N THR A 936 32.39 -31.80 -15.24
CA THR A 936 33.69 -31.51 -14.61
C THR A 936 34.80 -32.36 -15.25
N TRP A 937 36.04 -31.90 -15.18
CA TRP A 937 37.21 -32.61 -15.72
C TRP A 937 37.45 -33.94 -15.01
N GLU A 938 37.21 -33.99 -13.71
CA GLU A 938 37.39 -35.15 -12.84
C GLU A 938 36.44 -36.28 -13.26
N ASP A 939 35.17 -35.94 -13.46
CA ASP A 939 34.15 -36.85 -13.97
C ASP A 939 34.34 -37.16 -15.47
N GLY A 940 35.15 -36.36 -16.16
CA GLY A 940 35.58 -36.52 -17.55
C GLY A 940 36.81 -37.42 -17.74
N GLY A 941 37.40 -37.94 -16.65
CA GLY A 941 38.57 -38.83 -16.68
C GLY A 941 39.91 -38.14 -16.42
N PHE A 942 39.91 -36.89 -15.95
CA PHE A 942 41.08 -36.11 -15.57
C PHE A 942 41.07 -35.83 -14.06
N ALA A 943 40.90 -36.88 -13.25
CA ALA A 943 40.79 -36.76 -11.81
C ALA A 943 42.00 -36.03 -11.18
N GLY A 944 41.71 -34.96 -10.44
CA GLY A 944 42.71 -34.17 -9.71
C GLY A 944 43.62 -33.33 -10.61
N TYR A 945 43.16 -32.96 -11.80
CA TYR A 945 43.92 -32.11 -12.72
C TYR A 945 43.57 -30.64 -12.51
N ASP A 946 44.44 -29.91 -11.81
CA ASP A 946 44.38 -28.45 -11.73
C ASP A 946 45.34 -27.81 -12.77
N GLY A 947 44.92 -26.69 -13.36
CA GLY A 947 45.73 -25.93 -14.33
C GLY A 947 44.97 -25.52 -15.58
N PHE A 948 45.70 -25.28 -16.67
CA PHE A 948 45.09 -24.87 -17.92
C PHE A 948 44.64 -26.06 -18.76
N ALA A 949 43.44 -25.96 -19.31
CA ALA A 949 43.02 -26.84 -20.38
C ALA A 949 42.23 -26.07 -21.44
N TRP A 950 42.14 -26.67 -22.61
CA TRP A 950 41.45 -26.11 -23.75
C TRP A 950 40.38 -27.04 -24.26
N TYR A 951 39.29 -26.43 -24.69
CA TYR A 951 38.20 -27.07 -25.42
C TYR A 951 38.15 -26.54 -26.85
N ARG A 952 37.83 -27.41 -27.81
CA ARG A 952 37.50 -27.04 -29.19
C ARG A 952 36.23 -27.75 -29.65
N LYS A 953 35.41 -27.01 -30.40
CA LYS A 953 34.21 -27.54 -31.04
C LYS A 953 33.97 -26.83 -32.37
N GLU A 954 33.96 -27.61 -33.44
CA GLU A 954 33.39 -27.14 -34.70
C GLU A 954 31.86 -27.19 -34.63
N VAL A 955 31.25 -26.10 -35.05
CA VAL A 955 29.81 -25.94 -35.11
C VAL A 955 29.41 -25.40 -36.48
N ASP A 956 28.47 -26.09 -37.11
CA ASP A 956 27.83 -25.60 -38.32
C ASP A 956 26.71 -24.63 -37.94
N ILE A 957 26.91 -23.35 -38.26
CA ILE A 957 25.84 -22.36 -38.14
C ILE A 957 24.94 -22.49 -39.36
N PRO A 958 23.61 -22.66 -39.20
CA PRO A 958 22.70 -22.79 -40.32
C PRO A 958 22.86 -21.62 -41.31
N ALA A 959 22.92 -21.90 -42.62
CA ALA A 959 23.07 -20.88 -43.67
C ALA A 959 22.03 -19.76 -43.57
N ALA A 960 20.83 -20.09 -43.07
CA ALA A 960 19.74 -19.14 -42.94
C ALA A 960 19.88 -18.19 -41.72
N TRP A 961 20.91 -18.36 -40.88
CA TRP A 961 21.32 -17.39 -39.86
C TRP A 961 22.27 -16.32 -40.40
N GLN A 962 22.49 -16.25 -41.72
CA GLN A 962 23.36 -15.26 -42.36
C GLN A 962 23.00 -13.83 -41.94
N GLY A 963 24.00 -13.07 -41.47
CA GLY A 963 23.83 -11.67 -41.07
C GLY A 963 23.14 -11.46 -39.72
N ARG A 964 22.86 -12.53 -38.96
CA ARG A 964 22.26 -12.46 -37.62
C ARG A 964 23.35 -12.34 -36.55
N GLU A 965 22.99 -11.67 -35.47
CA GLU A 965 23.80 -11.63 -34.25
C GLU A 965 23.46 -12.85 -33.41
N LEU A 966 24.48 -13.50 -32.85
CA LEU A 966 24.32 -14.73 -32.07
C LEU A 966 24.85 -14.51 -30.65
N GLU A 967 24.38 -15.31 -29.72
CA GLU A 967 24.91 -15.40 -28.36
C GLU A 967 25.35 -16.84 -28.07
N LEU A 968 26.59 -17.01 -27.62
CA LEU A 968 27.10 -18.27 -27.11
C LEU A 968 26.83 -18.35 -25.61
N VAL A 969 26.09 -19.37 -25.18
CA VAL A 969 25.77 -19.65 -23.79
C VAL A 969 26.51 -20.92 -23.38
N LEU A 970 27.39 -20.84 -22.38
CA LEU A 970 28.21 -21.98 -21.92
C LEU A 970 27.81 -22.47 -20.52
N GLY A 971 26.80 -21.88 -19.90
CA GLY A 971 26.43 -22.21 -18.52
C GLY A 971 27.55 -21.82 -17.57
N ALA A 972 27.98 -22.67 -16.66
CA ALA A 972 29.10 -22.36 -15.75
C ALA A 972 30.41 -23.01 -16.22
N VAL A 973 31.50 -22.24 -16.18
CA VAL A 973 32.86 -22.68 -16.46
C VAL A 973 33.70 -22.40 -15.22
N ASP A 974 34.36 -23.44 -14.71
CA ASP A 974 35.06 -23.38 -13.43
C ASP A 974 36.34 -22.53 -13.48
N ASP A 975 36.55 -21.83 -12.38
CA ASP A 975 37.37 -20.65 -12.12
C ASP A 975 37.41 -19.56 -13.20
N GLN A 976 38.21 -19.72 -14.27
CA GLN A 976 38.37 -18.68 -15.29
C GLN A 976 38.31 -19.24 -16.70
N ASP A 977 37.71 -18.46 -17.62
CA ASP A 977 37.68 -18.80 -19.04
C ASP A 977 38.06 -17.64 -19.95
N TRP A 978 38.62 -17.98 -21.10
CA TRP A 978 38.75 -17.11 -22.27
C TRP A 978 38.16 -17.85 -23.47
N THR A 979 37.09 -17.31 -24.00
CA THR A 979 36.30 -17.94 -25.06
C THR A 979 36.52 -17.23 -26.40
N PHE A 980 36.88 -18.01 -27.41
CA PHE A 980 37.23 -17.58 -28.75
C PHE A 980 36.26 -18.13 -29.79
N TRP A 981 35.99 -17.32 -30.81
CA TRP A 981 35.20 -17.66 -31.98
C TRP A 981 36.04 -17.45 -33.24
N ASN A 982 36.31 -18.52 -34.00
CA ASN A 982 37.17 -18.50 -35.18
C ASN A 982 38.54 -17.85 -34.92
N GLY A 983 39.12 -18.06 -33.73
CA GLY A 983 40.40 -17.47 -33.31
C GLY A 983 40.32 -16.08 -32.68
N GLN A 984 39.15 -15.43 -32.68
CA GLN A 984 38.95 -14.12 -32.05
C GLN A 984 38.35 -14.25 -30.65
N LEU A 985 38.94 -13.60 -29.64
CA LEU A 985 38.38 -13.56 -28.28
C LEU A 985 37.02 -12.84 -28.29
N ILE A 986 35.97 -13.50 -27.79
CA ILE A 986 34.60 -12.97 -27.70
C ILE A 986 34.14 -12.74 -26.26
N GLY A 987 34.87 -13.27 -25.27
CA GLY A 987 34.55 -13.04 -23.87
C GLY A 987 35.50 -13.77 -22.92
N HIS A 988 35.45 -13.36 -21.66
CA HIS A 988 36.18 -13.97 -20.56
C HIS A 988 35.47 -13.70 -19.23
N SER A 989 35.74 -14.52 -18.22
CA SER A 989 35.23 -14.36 -16.86
C SER A 989 36.15 -15.05 -15.87
N THR A 990 36.05 -14.64 -14.60
CA THR A 990 36.90 -15.13 -13.50
C THR A 990 36.09 -15.66 -12.31
N VAL A 991 34.82 -15.98 -12.51
CA VAL A 991 33.91 -16.43 -11.45
C VAL A 991 33.42 -17.84 -11.75
N TRP A 992 33.86 -18.84 -10.99
CA TRP A 992 33.60 -20.27 -11.24
C TRP A 992 32.13 -20.67 -11.46
N ASN A 993 31.16 -20.01 -10.81
CA ASN A 993 29.74 -20.38 -10.85
C ASN A 993 28.81 -19.46 -11.66
N ALA A 994 29.32 -18.40 -12.30
CA ALA A 994 28.49 -17.48 -13.07
C ALA A 994 28.09 -18.07 -14.44
N GLU A 995 26.89 -17.75 -14.94
CA GLU A 995 26.49 -18.15 -16.29
C GLU A 995 27.26 -17.33 -17.34
N ARG A 996 27.89 -18.00 -18.31
CA ARG A 996 28.64 -17.38 -19.41
C ARG A 996 27.74 -17.13 -20.61
N ARG A 997 27.68 -15.87 -21.03
CA ARG A 997 26.98 -15.39 -22.23
C ARG A 997 27.90 -14.46 -23.00
N TYR A 998 28.30 -14.86 -24.19
CA TYR A 998 29.22 -14.10 -25.03
C TYR A 998 28.60 -13.82 -26.40
N ARG A 999 28.51 -12.54 -26.76
CA ARG A 999 27.96 -12.11 -28.05
C ARG A 999 28.94 -12.40 -29.16
N ILE A 1000 28.43 -12.96 -30.26
CA ILE A 1000 29.15 -13.17 -31.50
C ILE A 1000 28.63 -12.13 -32.51
N PRO A 1001 29.43 -11.11 -32.86
CA PRO A 1001 29.02 -10.09 -33.82
C PRO A 1001 28.63 -10.71 -35.16
N ARG A 1002 27.56 -10.19 -35.80
CA ARG A 1002 27.05 -10.71 -37.09
C ARG A 1002 28.10 -10.85 -38.20
N GLY A 1003 29.17 -10.03 -38.18
CA GLY A 1003 30.26 -10.08 -39.16
C GLY A 1003 31.28 -11.20 -38.92
N ALA A 1004 31.33 -11.78 -37.71
CA ALA A 1004 32.22 -12.87 -37.34
C ALA A 1004 31.60 -14.27 -37.58
N VAL A 1005 30.28 -14.32 -37.85
CA VAL A 1005 29.53 -15.55 -38.07
C VAL A 1005 29.69 -16.02 -39.52
N ARG A 1006 30.24 -17.22 -39.71
CA ARG A 1006 30.31 -17.88 -41.03
C ARG A 1006 29.09 -18.79 -41.21
N ALA A 1007 27.93 -18.22 -41.53
CA ALA A 1007 26.72 -19.03 -41.71
C ALA A 1007 26.85 -19.97 -42.93
N GLY A 1008 26.33 -21.19 -42.80
CA GLY A 1008 26.43 -22.24 -43.82
C GLY A 1008 27.82 -22.86 -43.96
N ARG A 1009 28.74 -22.55 -43.04
CA ARG A 1009 30.11 -23.08 -42.98
C ARG A 1009 30.44 -23.45 -41.52
N PRO A 1010 31.43 -24.34 -41.31
CA PRO A 1010 31.95 -24.61 -39.98
C PRO A 1010 32.53 -23.35 -39.33
N ASN A 1011 32.21 -23.14 -38.06
CA ASN A 1011 32.83 -22.16 -37.18
C ASN A 1011 33.50 -22.91 -36.03
N LEU A 1012 34.63 -22.40 -35.55
CA LEU A 1012 35.35 -22.99 -34.44
C LEU A 1012 35.07 -22.20 -33.16
N ILE A 1013 34.63 -22.90 -32.12
CA ILE A 1013 34.67 -22.41 -30.73
C ILE A 1013 35.93 -22.97 -30.10
N ALA A 1014 36.72 -22.12 -29.45
CA ALA A 1014 37.81 -22.55 -28.58
C ALA A 1014 37.66 -21.90 -27.20
N ILE A 1015 37.81 -22.66 -26.13
CA ILE A 1015 37.69 -22.16 -24.75
C ILE A 1015 38.96 -22.55 -24.00
N ARG A 1016 39.71 -21.56 -23.55
CA ARG A 1016 40.81 -21.74 -22.60
C ARG A 1016 40.24 -21.62 -21.20
N VAL A 1017 40.47 -22.59 -20.36
CA VAL A 1017 39.99 -22.63 -18.97
C VAL A 1017 41.19 -22.76 -18.05
N LEU A 1018 41.20 -21.99 -16.97
CA LEU A 1018 42.13 -22.15 -15.85
C LEU A 1018 41.33 -22.62 -14.65
N ASP A 1019 41.63 -23.83 -14.20
CA ASP A 1019 41.17 -24.35 -12.92
C ASP A 1019 42.30 -24.19 -11.89
N LEU A 1020 42.01 -23.64 -10.72
CA LEU A 1020 43.01 -23.42 -9.68
C LEU A 1020 43.07 -24.58 -8.69
N VAL A 1021 41.91 -25.06 -8.24
CA VAL A 1021 41.76 -26.16 -7.28
C VAL A 1021 40.38 -26.81 -7.41
N PHE A 1022 40.33 -28.11 -7.10
CA PHE A 1022 39.12 -28.94 -7.00
C PHE A 1022 38.58 -29.44 -8.33
N GLY A 1023 37.63 -28.74 -8.94
CA GLY A 1023 36.77 -29.32 -9.96
C GLY A 1023 36.66 -28.47 -11.21
N GLY A 1024 37.47 -28.73 -12.22
CA GLY A 1024 37.58 -27.88 -13.41
C GLY A 1024 36.50 -28.10 -14.48
N GLY A 1025 36.34 -27.10 -15.36
CA GLY A 1025 35.71 -27.28 -16.67
C GLY A 1025 34.35 -26.61 -16.89
N VAL A 1026 33.78 -26.82 -18.08
CA VAL A 1026 32.43 -26.35 -18.44
C VAL A 1026 31.41 -27.32 -17.83
N TRP A 1027 31.01 -27.11 -16.58
CA TRP A 1027 30.38 -28.16 -15.77
C TRP A 1027 28.86 -28.03 -15.59
N LYS A 1028 28.26 -26.87 -15.91
CA LYS A 1028 26.82 -26.64 -15.70
C LYS A 1028 26.11 -26.24 -17.00
N PRO A 1029 24.92 -26.79 -17.30
CA PRO A 1029 24.10 -26.34 -18.44
C PRO A 1029 23.47 -24.95 -18.19
N PRO A 1030 22.94 -24.28 -19.24
CA PRO A 1030 22.85 -24.71 -20.64
C PRO A 1030 24.12 -24.44 -21.47
N VAL A 1031 24.39 -25.28 -22.48
CA VAL A 1031 25.50 -25.09 -23.44
C VAL A 1031 24.95 -25.09 -24.87
N ARG A 1032 24.83 -23.90 -25.48
CA ARG A 1032 24.15 -23.71 -26.78
C ARG A 1032 24.51 -22.37 -27.45
N ILE A 1033 24.18 -22.23 -28.73
CA ILE A 1033 24.17 -20.95 -29.44
C ILE A 1033 22.73 -20.53 -29.66
N GLU A 1034 22.41 -19.27 -29.38
CA GLU A 1034 21.09 -18.68 -29.60
C GLU A 1034 21.16 -17.60 -30.68
N MET A 1035 20.20 -17.60 -31.60
CA MET A 1035 20.00 -16.50 -32.53
C MET A 1035 19.27 -15.36 -31.82
N LEU A 1036 19.86 -14.16 -31.78
CA LEU A 1036 19.22 -12.99 -31.17
C LEU A 1036 18.11 -12.41 -32.08
N PRO A 1037 17.04 -11.82 -31.51
CA PRO A 1037 15.86 -11.34 -32.26
C PRO A 1037 16.12 -10.31 -33.37
#